data_AF-A0A0V1MWF9-F1
#
_entry.id   AF-A0A0V1MWF9-F1
#
_cell.length_a   1.000
_cell.length_b   1.000
_cell.length_c   1.000
_cell.angle_alpha   90.00
_cell.angle_beta   90.00
_cell.angle_gamma   90.00
#
_symmetry.space_group_name_H-M   'P 1'
#
loop_
_entity.id
_entity.type
_entity.pdbx_description
1 polymer ?
#
loop_
_entity_poly.entity_id
_entity_poly.type
_entity_poly.pdbx_seq_one_letter_code
_entity_poly.pdbx_strand_id
1 'polypeptide(L)'
;LCVHIYAMEHDRSNLHSIPMREISYENAVHYKKVFRELIFKEANYVRQLKEAYNQNNVTVRWSYSLKRTRIAYFVFNKIWGTEVNLIPGDELILNSNYDGKVWKASGRVMQVPEKFGEEVGIELMDGRHAPPPDVTSGYSVSFGWRSILSDRMFMALRKLTDDDFVSYAIHRKILGHDFEAPPLNISYPEHYLAPGLAELNHSQVMAVREVLTRNVSLIQGPPGTGKTVTSASIVYHLAKAERTPILVCAPSNVAVDQLAEKINRTGLRVIRMCARSKEAIDSPVSSLALHNQVRSSDGEGELEKLWRLKEKTGKLSTEDEHRFRHLRSKCEHDLLALADVVCCTCVAAGDSRLKDIRFRVVLIDESAQATEPECLIPIATGARQVILVGDHCQLGPVVTCKEAALGGLNRSLFERLLILGNRPIRLQVQYRMHPLLSLLPNNLFYEGTLQNGVTEQERILEGVDFRWPNSTVPMFFWCTASHEEIPSSGKSYLNRTEAAHIGKVATKFLRCGIRADQIGIITPYEGQRAYIVQHMLLSDPLNNELYQKIEVASVDAFQGREKDIILLSCVRSNEHSGIGFLNDPRRLNVALTRARYGLIIVGNPKVLSRQPMWHSLLRFCRENHCLFDGPLNALKEYKVDFNKGKANLPVLKTITMKDMLVNNYSQNRNKLPCRPKVNSSYRDELSLISMGRSQATSSLLSSFDPPIPYNMFMLPTTSQRNAKEGGEARDRRRRKVRPASGRRLMPPDEASTASSQSITFQSQSDFTQEVEIDESLRIQLESMMLSQDTNYEHSEATLSSSRIDDGSSSGFYPASQHLMSKMKFCVRN
;
A
#
# COMPACT_ATOMS: atom_id res chain seq x y z
N LEU A 1 -16.72 -12.82 5.86
CA LEU A 1 -15.82 -13.37 6.91
C LEU A 1 -15.73 -14.90 6.88
N CYS A 2 -16.81 -15.66 7.14
CA CYS A 2 -16.73 -17.10 7.47
C CYS A 2 -15.92 -17.99 6.51
N VAL A 3 -15.93 -17.73 5.21
CA VAL A 3 -15.15 -18.52 4.21
C VAL A 3 -13.63 -18.42 4.42
N HIS A 4 -13.13 -17.33 5.01
CA HIS A 4 -11.71 -17.19 5.37
C HIS A 4 -11.34 -17.99 6.63
N ILE A 5 -12.28 -18.17 7.57
CA ILE A 5 -12.04 -18.92 8.81
C ILE A 5 -11.91 -20.41 8.49
N TYR A 6 -12.85 -20.94 7.71
CA TYR A 6 -12.91 -22.36 7.35
C TYR A 6 -11.68 -22.87 6.58
N ALA A 7 -10.96 -21.98 5.89
CA ALA A 7 -9.74 -22.31 5.17
C ALA A 7 -8.51 -22.46 6.08
N MET A 8 -8.51 -21.91 7.29
CA MET A 8 -7.35 -21.93 8.21
C MET A 8 -7.40 -23.09 9.22
N GLU A 9 -8.50 -23.83 9.32
CA GLU A 9 -8.63 -24.92 10.30
C GLU A 9 -8.07 -26.28 9.82
N HIS A 10 -7.83 -26.43 8.51
CA HIS A 10 -7.44 -27.72 7.90
C HIS A 10 -5.93 -28.03 7.93
N ASP A 11 -5.06 -27.03 8.09
CA ASP A 11 -3.58 -27.19 8.12
C ASP A 11 -3.01 -27.33 9.56
N ARG A 12 -3.87 -27.60 10.56
CA ARG A 12 -3.49 -27.53 11.99
C ARG A 12 -2.42 -28.50 12.47
N SER A 13 -2.14 -29.60 11.75
CA SER A 13 -1.27 -30.69 12.25
C SER A 13 0.23 -30.37 12.30
N ASN A 14 0.72 -29.39 11.53
CA ASN A 14 2.15 -29.04 11.48
C ASN A 14 2.48 -27.65 12.08
N LEU A 15 1.53 -26.97 12.72
CA LEU A 15 1.63 -25.53 12.98
C LEU A 15 2.27 -25.13 14.33
N HIS A 16 2.76 -26.08 15.12
CA HIS A 16 3.14 -25.87 16.53
C HIS A 16 4.33 -24.93 16.80
N SER A 17 5.04 -24.44 15.78
CA SER A 17 6.21 -23.56 15.90
C SER A 17 6.03 -22.14 15.36
N ILE A 18 4.87 -21.80 14.78
CA ILE A 18 4.63 -20.46 14.21
C ILE A 18 3.86 -19.60 15.21
N PRO A 19 4.38 -18.43 15.63
CA PRO A 19 3.63 -17.49 16.47
C PRO A 19 2.50 -16.85 15.65
N MET A 20 1.28 -17.33 15.88
CA MET A 20 0.08 -16.84 15.21
C MET A 20 -0.30 -15.45 15.74
N ARG A 21 -0.56 -14.51 14.84
CA ARG A 21 -0.92 -13.13 15.16
C ARG A 21 -2.33 -13.00 15.75
N GLU A 22 -2.41 -12.38 16.93
CA GLU A 22 -3.67 -12.05 17.61
C GLU A 22 -4.39 -10.82 17.02
N ILE A 23 -5.64 -10.61 17.43
CA ILE A 23 -6.47 -9.47 17.01
C ILE A 23 -6.26 -8.27 17.95
N SER A 24 -6.20 -8.56 19.25
CA SER A 24 -5.89 -7.67 20.37
C SER A 24 -4.69 -8.23 21.15
N TYR A 25 -3.97 -7.39 21.90
CA TYR A 25 -2.77 -7.76 22.64
C TYR A 25 -2.77 -7.12 24.02
N GLU A 26 -2.47 -7.90 25.06
CA GLU A 26 -2.43 -7.45 26.46
C GLU A 26 -1.61 -6.17 26.68
N ASN A 27 -0.44 -6.07 26.03
CA ASN A 27 0.54 -5.01 26.21
C ASN A 27 1.51 -4.93 25.01
N ALA A 28 2.29 -3.84 24.95
CA ALA A 28 3.26 -3.60 23.88
C ALA A 28 4.41 -4.62 23.84
N VAL A 29 4.76 -5.27 24.97
CA VAL A 29 5.82 -6.30 25.01
C VAL A 29 5.34 -7.59 24.32
N HIS A 30 4.10 -8.00 24.54
CA HIS A 30 3.48 -9.12 23.82
C HIS A 30 3.39 -8.81 22.32
N TYR A 31 2.83 -7.65 21.94
CA TYR A 31 2.77 -7.19 20.55
C TYR A 31 4.14 -7.24 19.85
N LYS A 32 5.17 -6.69 20.51
CA LYS A 32 6.58 -6.66 20.07
C LYS A 32 7.17 -8.06 19.90
N LYS A 33 6.87 -9.00 20.82
CA LYS A 33 7.31 -10.41 20.72
C LYS A 33 6.74 -11.08 19.45
N VAL A 34 5.43 -10.99 19.23
CA VAL A 34 4.76 -11.63 18.08
C VAL A 34 5.31 -11.09 16.75
N PHE A 35 5.36 -9.77 16.57
CA PHE A 35 5.84 -9.20 15.32
C PHE A 35 7.35 -9.35 15.09
N ARG A 36 8.18 -9.44 16.15
CA ARG A 36 9.63 -9.66 16.01
C ARG A 36 9.93 -10.94 15.21
N GLU A 37 9.29 -12.05 15.59
CA GLU A 37 9.52 -13.35 14.94
C GLU A 37 9.05 -13.36 13.48
N LEU A 38 7.91 -12.72 13.20
CA LEU A 38 7.38 -12.61 11.82
C LEU A 38 8.29 -11.77 10.91
N ILE A 39 8.82 -10.64 11.41
CA ILE A 39 9.79 -9.82 10.67
C ILE A 39 11.10 -10.58 10.47
N PHE A 40 11.58 -11.31 11.48
CA PHE A 40 12.81 -12.10 11.39
C PHE A 40 12.69 -13.23 10.36
N LYS A 41 11.57 -13.96 10.34
CA LYS A 41 11.28 -14.97 9.31
C LYS A 41 11.24 -14.38 7.89
N GLU A 42 10.56 -13.25 7.68
CA GLU A 42 10.56 -12.57 6.38
C GLU A 42 11.96 -12.08 5.98
N ALA A 43 12.67 -11.39 6.87
CA ALA A 43 14.00 -10.85 6.59
C ALA A 43 15.02 -11.94 6.23
N ASN A 44 15.03 -13.05 6.97
CA ASN A 44 15.91 -14.18 6.69
C ASN A 44 15.53 -14.88 5.37
N TYR A 45 14.24 -15.02 5.07
CA TYR A 45 13.80 -15.63 3.81
C TYR A 45 14.16 -14.77 2.58
N VAL A 46 13.93 -13.45 2.63
CA VAL A 46 14.34 -12.53 1.54
C VAL A 46 15.87 -12.50 1.40
N ARG A 47 16.61 -12.61 2.50
CA ARG A 47 18.08 -12.75 2.48
C ARG A 47 18.50 -14.04 1.77
N GLN A 48 17.99 -15.19 2.18
CA GLN A 48 18.28 -16.50 1.57
C GLN A 48 17.88 -16.54 0.09
N LEU A 49 16.74 -15.94 -0.29
CA LEU A 49 16.33 -15.80 -1.69
C LEU A 49 17.37 -15.01 -2.50
N LYS A 50 17.89 -13.90 -1.98
CA LYS A 50 18.95 -13.12 -2.65
C LYS A 50 20.27 -13.88 -2.73
N GLU A 51 20.67 -14.56 -1.65
CA GLU A 51 21.89 -15.38 -1.61
C GLU A 51 21.83 -16.57 -2.60
N ALA A 52 20.65 -17.15 -2.85
CA ALA A 52 20.47 -18.21 -3.85
C ALA A 52 20.76 -17.77 -5.30
N TYR A 53 20.60 -16.47 -5.60
CA TYR A 53 20.88 -15.91 -6.94
C TYR A 53 22.36 -15.51 -7.15
N ASN A 54 23.24 -15.70 -6.16
CA ASN A 54 24.69 -15.46 -6.30
C ASN A 54 25.27 -16.23 -7.52
N GLN A 55 26.03 -15.55 -8.39
CA GLN A 55 26.61 -16.13 -9.61
C GLN A 55 28.13 -16.27 -9.47
N ASN A 56 28.65 -17.48 -9.69
CA ASN A 56 30.07 -17.78 -9.72
C ASN A 56 30.60 -17.79 -11.16
N ASN A 57 31.93 -17.79 -11.32
CA ASN A 57 32.63 -17.82 -12.62
C ASN A 57 32.17 -16.68 -13.56
N VAL A 58 32.04 -15.49 -13.00
CA VAL A 58 31.67 -14.27 -13.70
C VAL A 58 32.89 -13.71 -14.43
N THR A 59 32.74 -13.38 -15.70
CA THR A 59 33.72 -12.58 -16.45
C THR A 59 33.42 -11.10 -16.23
N VAL A 60 34.44 -10.35 -15.79
CA VAL A 60 34.39 -8.91 -15.50
C VAL A 60 35.24 -8.15 -16.52
N ARG A 61 34.62 -7.15 -17.15
CA ARG A 61 35.28 -6.15 -18.00
C ARG A 61 35.46 -4.87 -17.19
N TRP A 62 36.70 -4.49 -16.93
CA TRP A 62 37.03 -3.30 -16.14
C TRP A 62 36.96 -2.02 -16.96
N SER A 63 36.63 -0.91 -16.30
CA SER A 63 36.67 0.45 -16.85
C SER A 63 36.84 1.48 -15.72
N TYR A 64 36.93 2.76 -16.09
CA TYR A 64 36.99 3.88 -15.15
C TYR A 64 35.87 4.88 -15.43
N SER A 65 35.25 5.41 -14.38
CA SER A 65 34.30 6.52 -14.49
C SER A 65 35.02 7.85 -14.76
N LEU A 66 34.26 8.87 -15.14
CA LEU A 66 34.72 10.27 -15.20
C LEU A 66 35.30 10.77 -13.86
N LYS A 67 34.93 10.15 -12.72
CA LYS A 67 35.42 10.46 -11.37
C LYS A 67 36.68 9.65 -10.98
N ARG A 68 37.28 8.90 -11.92
CA ARG A 68 38.39 7.96 -11.71
C ARG A 68 38.09 6.88 -10.65
N THR A 69 36.84 6.50 -10.47
CA THR A 69 36.42 5.29 -9.74
C THR A 69 36.46 4.10 -10.69
N ARG A 70 36.75 2.89 -10.17
CA ARG A 70 36.69 1.66 -10.97
C ARG A 70 35.24 1.27 -11.23
N ILE A 71 34.91 0.94 -12.47
CA ILE A 71 33.65 0.32 -12.88
C ILE A 71 33.94 -1.12 -13.28
N ALA A 72 33.12 -2.05 -12.81
CA ALA A 72 33.10 -3.43 -13.26
C ALA A 72 31.83 -3.70 -14.07
N TYR A 73 31.98 -4.19 -15.30
CA TYR A 73 30.89 -4.66 -16.15
C TYR A 73 30.89 -6.18 -16.24
N PHE A 74 29.72 -6.82 -16.17
CA PHE A 74 29.60 -8.28 -16.22
C PHE A 74 28.18 -8.75 -16.56
N VAL A 75 28.05 -9.95 -17.13
CA VAL A 75 26.73 -10.53 -17.50
C VAL A 75 26.14 -11.34 -16.33
N PHE A 76 25.07 -10.84 -15.72
CA PHE A 76 24.42 -11.45 -14.54
C PHE A 76 23.16 -12.27 -14.93
N ASN A 77 23.37 -13.37 -15.64
CA ASN A 77 22.30 -14.23 -16.18
C ASN A 77 21.32 -14.76 -15.11
N LYS A 78 21.77 -15.03 -13.88
CA LYS A 78 20.91 -15.58 -12.81
C LYS A 78 19.72 -14.71 -12.38
N ILE A 79 19.71 -13.41 -12.71
CA ILE A 79 18.62 -12.48 -12.38
C ILE A 79 17.42 -12.64 -13.33
N TRP A 80 17.67 -13.06 -14.57
CA TRP A 80 16.68 -12.96 -15.65
C TRP A 80 15.46 -13.86 -15.48
N GLY A 81 14.27 -13.25 -15.57
CA GLY A 81 12.99 -13.96 -15.42
C GLY A 81 12.68 -14.40 -13.99
N THR A 82 13.30 -13.77 -12.99
CA THR A 82 13.04 -13.99 -11.55
C THR A 82 12.22 -12.85 -10.94
N GLU A 83 11.79 -13.01 -9.68
CA GLU A 83 11.11 -11.95 -8.93
C GLU A 83 12.07 -10.87 -8.38
N VAL A 84 13.39 -11.09 -8.46
CA VAL A 84 14.42 -10.19 -7.91
C VAL A 84 14.88 -9.22 -9.00
N ASN A 85 14.14 -8.12 -9.17
CA ASN A 85 14.56 -7.03 -10.06
C ASN A 85 15.73 -6.24 -9.47
N LEU A 86 16.76 -6.00 -10.29
CA LEU A 86 17.89 -5.13 -9.96
C LEU A 86 17.55 -3.67 -10.32
N ILE A 87 17.87 -2.73 -9.44
CA ILE A 87 17.54 -1.31 -9.60
C ILE A 87 18.83 -0.46 -9.58
N PRO A 88 18.96 0.62 -10.38
CA PRO A 88 20.07 1.55 -10.25
C PRO A 88 20.16 2.10 -8.81
N GLY A 89 21.36 2.08 -8.24
CA GLY A 89 21.64 2.40 -6.84
C GLY A 89 21.56 1.22 -5.86
N ASP A 90 21.17 0.02 -6.29
CA ASP A 90 21.33 -1.21 -5.50
C ASP A 90 22.81 -1.54 -5.26
N GLU A 91 23.07 -2.33 -4.23
CA GLU A 91 24.42 -2.81 -3.87
C GLU A 91 24.64 -4.25 -4.35
N LEU A 92 25.69 -4.45 -5.14
CA LEU A 92 26.24 -5.76 -5.47
C LEU A 92 27.64 -5.88 -4.87
N ILE A 93 27.97 -7.10 -4.46
CA ILE A 93 29.26 -7.47 -3.90
C ILE A 93 29.99 -8.28 -4.96
N LEU A 94 31.14 -7.76 -5.41
CA LEU A 94 32.04 -8.47 -6.31
C LEU A 94 33.15 -9.09 -5.47
N ASN A 95 33.31 -10.40 -5.58
CA ASN A 95 34.33 -11.19 -4.91
C ASN A 95 35.26 -11.79 -5.97
N SER A 96 36.52 -12.03 -5.63
CA SER A 96 37.50 -12.73 -6.47
C SER A 96 38.45 -13.52 -5.58
N ASN A 97 38.92 -14.67 -6.06
CA ASN A 97 40.06 -15.36 -5.46
C ASN A 97 41.21 -15.33 -6.48
N TYR A 98 42.12 -14.36 -6.31
CA TYR A 98 43.22 -14.09 -7.22
C TYR A 98 44.53 -14.06 -6.42
N ASP A 99 45.59 -14.67 -6.94
CA ASP A 99 46.90 -14.75 -6.26
C ASP A 99 46.80 -15.31 -4.81
N GLY A 100 45.92 -16.29 -4.61
CA GLY A 100 45.61 -16.88 -3.30
C GLY A 100 44.90 -15.94 -2.30
N LYS A 101 44.59 -14.71 -2.70
CA LYS A 101 43.98 -13.68 -1.85
C LYS A 101 42.51 -13.53 -2.20
N VAL A 102 41.66 -13.68 -1.18
CA VAL A 102 40.22 -13.39 -1.30
C VAL A 102 40.04 -11.87 -1.30
N TRP A 103 39.75 -11.31 -2.46
CA TRP A 103 39.35 -9.91 -2.61
C TRP A 103 37.83 -9.78 -2.64
N LYS A 104 37.32 -8.70 -2.04
CA LYS A 104 35.89 -8.40 -1.95
C LYS A 104 35.68 -6.89 -1.96
N ALA A 105 34.82 -6.39 -2.85
CA ALA A 105 34.37 -5.00 -2.81
C ALA A 105 32.86 -4.88 -3.04
N SER A 106 32.29 -3.85 -2.44
CA SER A 106 30.94 -3.38 -2.72
C SER A 106 30.97 -2.41 -3.91
N GLY A 107 29.98 -2.54 -4.80
CA GLY A 107 29.71 -1.57 -5.87
C GLY A 107 28.23 -1.25 -5.98
N ARG A 108 27.93 -0.03 -6.42
CA ARG A 108 26.57 0.41 -6.72
C ARG A 108 26.23 0.13 -8.17
N VAL A 109 25.05 -0.42 -8.43
CA VAL A 109 24.53 -0.62 -9.79
C VAL A 109 24.32 0.74 -10.45
N MET A 110 25.02 0.95 -11.56
CA MET A 110 24.89 2.14 -12.42
C MET A 110 24.13 1.81 -13.70
N GLN A 111 24.33 0.59 -14.24
CA GLN A 111 23.64 0.08 -15.42
C GLN A 111 22.97 -1.25 -15.08
N VAL A 112 21.67 -1.34 -15.37
CA VAL A 112 20.86 -2.56 -15.32
C VAL A 112 20.64 -3.03 -16.77
N PRO A 113 20.76 -4.32 -17.09
CA PRO A 113 20.52 -4.84 -18.43
C PRO A 113 19.02 -4.77 -18.79
N GLU A 114 18.72 -4.38 -20.03
CA GLU A 114 17.36 -4.36 -20.57
C GLU A 114 16.99 -5.70 -21.24
N LYS A 115 17.99 -6.49 -21.64
CA LYS A 115 17.82 -7.78 -22.32
C LYS A 115 18.72 -8.86 -21.73
N PHE A 116 18.32 -10.12 -21.90
CA PHE A 116 19.13 -11.28 -21.52
C PHE A 116 20.50 -11.23 -22.20
N GLY A 117 21.57 -11.44 -21.43
CA GLY A 117 22.96 -11.41 -21.93
C GLY A 117 23.63 -10.02 -21.94
N GLU A 118 22.92 -8.92 -21.66
CA GLU A 118 23.55 -7.60 -21.52
C GLU A 118 24.31 -7.46 -20.19
N GLU A 119 25.30 -6.55 -20.15
CA GLU A 119 26.14 -6.31 -18.98
C GLU A 119 25.43 -5.47 -17.90
N VAL A 120 25.47 -5.94 -16.65
CA VAL A 120 25.33 -5.10 -15.45
C VAL A 120 26.61 -4.29 -15.29
N GLY A 121 26.50 -2.99 -15.02
CA GLY A 121 27.64 -2.13 -14.69
C GLY A 121 27.56 -1.63 -13.24
N ILE A 122 28.62 -1.84 -12.44
CA ILE A 122 28.71 -1.35 -11.05
C ILE A 122 29.89 -0.39 -10.84
N GLU A 123 29.65 0.75 -10.17
CA GLU A 123 30.70 1.66 -9.68
C GLU A 123 31.15 1.17 -8.29
N LEU A 124 32.42 0.78 -8.12
CA LEU A 124 32.93 0.30 -6.84
C LEU A 124 33.00 1.44 -5.80
N MET A 125 32.52 1.17 -4.58
CA MET A 125 32.56 2.13 -3.47
C MET A 125 33.99 2.31 -2.94
N ASP A 126 34.80 1.24 -2.96
CA ASP A 126 36.25 1.33 -2.90
C ASP A 126 36.88 0.42 -3.98
N GLY A 127 37.86 0.97 -4.70
CA GLY A 127 38.64 0.27 -5.73
C GLY A 127 40.08 -0.01 -5.34
N ARG A 128 40.49 0.33 -4.10
CA ARG A 128 41.80 0.00 -3.54
C ARG A 128 41.95 -1.52 -3.43
N HIS A 129 43.14 -2.02 -3.77
CA HIS A 129 43.48 -3.45 -3.82
C HIS A 129 42.61 -4.33 -4.74
N ALA A 130 41.77 -3.74 -5.60
CA ALA A 130 41.05 -4.51 -6.63
C ALA A 130 42.04 -5.11 -7.66
N PRO A 131 41.81 -6.35 -8.15
CA PRO A 131 42.75 -7.05 -9.05
C PRO A 131 43.15 -6.22 -10.29
N PRO A 132 44.29 -6.54 -10.94
CA PRO A 132 44.70 -5.86 -12.17
C PRO A 132 43.56 -5.87 -13.22
N PRO A 133 43.37 -4.80 -14.03
CA PRO A 133 42.30 -4.74 -15.03
C PRO A 133 42.33 -5.88 -16.06
N ASP A 134 43.48 -6.51 -16.23
CA ASP A 134 43.76 -7.64 -17.13
C ASP A 134 43.17 -8.96 -16.58
N VAL A 135 42.93 -9.03 -15.27
CA VAL A 135 42.24 -10.15 -14.62
C VAL A 135 40.75 -10.00 -14.88
N THR A 136 40.25 -10.74 -15.86
CA THR A 136 38.86 -10.69 -16.31
C THR A 136 38.02 -11.88 -15.86
N SER A 137 38.62 -12.98 -15.39
CA SER A 137 37.91 -14.20 -14.96
C SER A 137 38.10 -14.49 -13.47
N GLY A 138 37.38 -15.48 -12.94
CA GLY A 138 37.52 -15.92 -11.54
C GLY A 138 36.75 -15.08 -10.50
N TYR A 139 35.77 -14.29 -10.94
CA TYR A 139 34.91 -13.51 -10.04
C TYR A 139 33.64 -14.26 -9.64
N SER A 140 33.04 -13.87 -8.51
CA SER A 140 31.66 -14.15 -8.17
C SER A 140 30.92 -12.90 -7.73
N VAL A 141 29.65 -12.80 -8.12
CA VAL A 141 28.76 -11.68 -7.80
C VAL A 141 27.68 -12.16 -6.84
N SER A 142 27.54 -11.46 -5.72
CA SER A 142 26.49 -11.66 -4.73
C SER A 142 25.73 -10.38 -4.44
N PHE A 143 24.50 -10.49 -3.95
CA PHE A 143 23.70 -9.32 -3.57
C PHE A 143 24.16 -8.72 -2.24
N GLY A 144 24.23 -7.39 -2.16
CA GLY A 144 24.38 -6.69 -0.88
C GLY A 144 23.11 -6.82 -0.05
N TRP A 145 23.16 -7.56 1.06
CA TRP A 145 22.07 -7.57 2.03
C TRP A 145 22.09 -6.29 2.87
N ARG A 146 20.96 -5.56 2.88
CA ARG A 146 20.73 -4.41 3.77
C ARG A 146 19.41 -4.61 4.50
N SER A 147 19.48 -4.79 5.81
CA SER A 147 18.34 -5.01 6.71
C SER A 147 17.52 -3.73 7.02
N ILE A 148 17.77 -2.61 6.32
CA ILE A 148 17.17 -1.28 6.59
C ILE A 148 15.65 -1.31 6.82
N LEU A 149 14.91 -2.16 6.11
CA LEU A 149 13.47 -2.34 6.31
C LEU A 149 13.16 -2.96 7.66
N SER A 150 13.69 -4.16 7.93
CA SER A 150 13.49 -4.87 9.20
C SER A 150 14.05 -4.09 10.38
N ASP A 151 15.17 -3.40 10.24
CA ASP A 151 15.79 -2.61 11.30
C ASP A 151 14.88 -1.44 11.72
N ARG A 152 14.31 -0.73 10.73
CA ARG A 152 13.36 0.37 11.01
C ARG A 152 12.05 -0.16 11.59
N MET A 153 11.58 -1.35 11.19
CA MET A 153 10.44 -2.03 11.83
C MET A 153 10.77 -2.42 13.29
N PHE A 154 11.92 -3.03 13.56
CA PHE A 154 12.36 -3.40 14.91
C PHE A 154 12.54 -2.16 15.80
N MET A 155 13.05 -1.05 15.26
CA MET A 155 13.10 0.24 15.96
C MET A 155 11.71 0.77 16.28
N ALA A 156 10.74 0.70 15.36
CA ALA A 156 9.36 1.11 15.60
C ALA A 156 8.68 0.24 16.69
N LEU A 157 8.86 -1.09 16.62
CA LEU A 157 8.42 -2.03 17.66
C LEU A 157 9.10 -1.79 19.01
N ARG A 158 10.37 -1.37 19.02
CA ARG A 158 11.08 -1.02 20.26
C ARG A 158 10.48 0.22 20.89
N LYS A 159 10.30 1.30 20.13
CA LYS A 159 9.76 2.56 20.67
C LYS A 159 8.29 2.45 21.11
N LEU A 160 7.52 1.49 20.58
CA LEU A 160 6.14 1.22 21.02
C LEU A 160 6.04 0.77 22.49
N THR A 161 7.14 0.33 23.12
CA THR A 161 7.18 0.03 24.57
C THR A 161 7.54 1.23 25.45
N ASP A 162 7.66 2.43 24.90
CA ASP A 162 8.07 3.63 25.63
C ASP A 162 6.84 4.52 25.93
N ASP A 163 6.50 4.74 27.21
CA ASP A 163 5.14 5.19 27.62
C ASP A 163 4.67 6.56 27.08
N ASP A 164 5.57 7.47 26.73
CA ASP A 164 5.27 8.84 26.28
C ASP A 164 5.37 9.02 24.74
N PHE A 165 5.50 7.91 24.01
CA PHE A 165 6.00 7.92 22.63
C PHE A 165 4.96 8.22 21.55
N VAL A 166 3.74 7.70 21.73
CA VAL A 166 2.55 8.03 20.92
C VAL A 166 1.41 8.37 21.87
N SER A 167 0.35 9.03 21.42
CA SER A 167 -0.79 9.30 22.32
C SER A 167 -1.39 7.99 22.87
N TYR A 168 -1.80 8.01 24.14
CA TYR A 168 -2.43 6.86 24.80
C TYR A 168 -3.60 6.27 23.97
N ALA A 169 -4.38 7.13 23.31
CA ALA A 169 -5.43 6.74 22.38
C ALA A 169 -4.92 5.86 21.21
N ILE A 170 -3.82 6.28 20.57
CA ILE A 170 -3.17 5.54 19.49
C ILE A 170 -2.59 4.22 20.04
N HIS A 171 -1.91 4.26 21.19
CA HIS A 171 -1.34 3.07 21.82
C HIS A 171 -2.40 2.00 22.12
N ARG A 172 -3.51 2.37 22.79
CA ARG A 172 -4.61 1.44 23.11
C ARG A 172 -5.26 0.87 21.84
N LYS A 173 -5.53 1.69 20.82
CA LYS A 173 -6.09 1.20 19.54
C LYS A 173 -5.12 0.31 18.76
N ILE A 174 -3.81 0.57 18.76
CA ILE A 174 -2.80 -0.33 18.16
C ILE A 174 -2.82 -1.67 18.89
N LEU A 175 -2.86 -1.70 20.21
CA LEU A 175 -3.00 -2.95 20.97
C LEU A 175 -4.37 -3.63 20.78
N GLY A 176 -5.32 -3.04 20.07
CA GLY A 176 -6.66 -3.59 19.87
C GLY A 176 -7.52 -3.58 21.13
N HIS A 177 -7.15 -2.76 22.12
CA HIS A 177 -8.02 -2.47 23.26
C HIS A 177 -9.13 -1.52 22.83
N ASP A 178 -10.35 -1.75 23.33
CA ASP A 178 -11.37 -0.73 23.18
C ASP A 178 -11.11 0.46 24.13
N PHE A 179 -11.18 1.65 23.55
CA PHE A 179 -10.87 2.93 24.17
C PHE A 179 -11.28 4.04 23.20
N GLU A 180 -12.32 4.81 23.53
CA GLU A 180 -12.67 6.01 22.79
C GLU A 180 -12.05 7.23 23.48
N ALA A 181 -11.27 8.00 22.72
CA ALA A 181 -10.70 9.25 23.17
C ALA A 181 -11.75 10.38 23.07
N PRO A 182 -11.72 11.39 23.96
CA PRO A 182 -12.51 12.60 23.75
C PRO A 182 -12.11 13.27 22.43
N PRO A 183 -13.06 13.94 21.72
CA PRO A 183 -12.78 14.54 20.43
C PRO A 183 -11.70 15.62 20.53
N LEU A 184 -10.84 15.68 19.51
CA LEU A 184 -9.80 16.70 19.39
C LEU A 184 -10.44 18.09 19.26
N ASN A 185 -9.96 19.03 20.06
CA ASN A 185 -10.41 20.42 20.05
C ASN A 185 -9.76 21.20 18.88
N ILE A 186 -10.18 20.87 17.66
CA ILE A 186 -9.78 21.57 16.43
C ILE A 186 -11.02 22.26 15.86
N SER A 187 -10.92 23.56 15.57
CA SER A 187 -11.98 24.32 14.91
C SER A 187 -12.19 23.83 13.47
N TYR A 188 -13.43 23.54 13.10
CA TYR A 188 -13.78 23.24 11.71
C TYR A 188 -13.49 24.45 10.80
N PRO A 189 -13.03 24.24 9.55
CA PRO A 189 -12.91 25.31 8.59
C PRO A 189 -14.29 25.78 8.13
N GLU A 190 -14.45 27.08 7.88
CA GLU A 190 -15.68 27.67 7.33
C GLU A 190 -15.97 27.15 5.90
N HIS A 191 -14.91 26.84 5.15
CA HIS A 191 -14.95 26.29 3.80
C HIS A 191 -14.00 25.10 3.67
N TYR A 192 -14.52 23.96 3.20
CA TYR A 192 -13.72 22.73 3.02
C TYR A 192 -12.88 22.72 1.72
N LEU A 193 -13.04 23.72 0.85
CA LEU A 193 -12.26 23.87 -0.37
C LEU A 193 -10.78 24.17 -0.02
N ALA A 194 -9.88 23.36 -0.55
CA ALA A 194 -8.44 23.61 -0.53
C ALA A 194 -8.01 24.21 -1.89
N PRO A 195 -7.15 25.25 -1.93
CA PRO A 195 -6.65 25.83 -3.18
C PRO A 195 -6.01 24.78 -4.10
N GLY A 196 -6.14 24.95 -5.42
CA GLY A 196 -5.51 24.07 -6.42
C GLY A 196 -6.01 22.61 -6.46
N LEU A 197 -7.02 22.26 -5.64
CA LEU A 197 -7.71 20.97 -5.64
C LEU A 197 -9.16 21.11 -6.14
N ALA A 198 -9.75 19.98 -6.51
CA ALA A 198 -11.17 19.92 -6.89
C ALA A 198 -12.08 20.09 -5.66
N GLU A 199 -13.30 20.57 -5.89
CA GLU A 199 -14.34 20.63 -4.86
C GLU A 199 -14.67 19.22 -4.33
N LEU A 200 -14.87 19.11 -3.01
CA LEU A 200 -15.12 17.84 -2.34
C LEU A 200 -16.62 17.52 -2.33
N ASN A 201 -16.97 16.28 -2.70
CA ASN A 201 -18.35 15.80 -2.53
C ASN A 201 -18.69 15.55 -1.05
N HIS A 202 -19.99 15.35 -0.75
CA HIS A 202 -20.49 15.14 0.61
C HIS A 202 -19.73 14.06 1.40
N SER A 203 -19.42 12.90 0.79
CA SER A 203 -18.68 11.82 1.49
C SER A 203 -17.23 12.18 1.80
N GLN A 204 -16.61 13.03 0.96
CA GLN A 204 -15.25 13.54 1.17
C GLN A 204 -15.22 14.67 2.22
N VAL A 205 -16.21 15.58 2.21
CA VAL A 205 -16.38 16.61 3.26
C VAL A 205 -16.63 15.97 4.62
N MET A 206 -17.49 14.95 4.68
CA MET A 206 -17.71 14.15 5.89
C MET A 206 -16.41 13.49 6.39
N ALA A 207 -15.57 12.98 5.47
CA ALA A 207 -14.26 12.43 5.83
C ALA A 207 -13.31 13.47 6.43
N VAL A 208 -13.20 14.67 5.83
CA VAL A 208 -12.40 15.77 6.43
C VAL A 208 -12.94 16.09 7.83
N ARG A 209 -14.26 16.29 7.97
CA ARG A 209 -14.89 16.71 9.23
C ARG A 209 -14.68 15.69 10.36
N GLU A 210 -14.86 14.40 10.10
CA GLU A 210 -14.68 13.36 11.13
C GLU A 210 -13.20 13.11 11.48
N VAL A 211 -12.29 13.27 10.50
CA VAL A 211 -10.84 13.13 10.73
C VAL A 211 -10.32 14.20 11.68
N LEU A 212 -10.71 15.47 11.47
CA LEU A 212 -10.24 16.61 12.28
C LEU A 212 -10.50 16.40 13.79
N THR A 213 -11.52 15.63 14.18
CA THR A 213 -11.90 15.41 15.59
C THR A 213 -11.40 14.11 16.21
N ARG A 214 -10.75 13.19 15.48
CA ARG A 214 -10.38 11.85 15.99
C ARG A 214 -8.88 11.59 16.01
N ASN A 215 -8.37 11.04 17.12
CA ASN A 215 -6.96 10.59 17.24
C ASN A 215 -6.58 9.45 16.27
N VAL A 216 -7.52 8.58 15.91
CA VAL A 216 -7.31 7.51 14.93
C VAL A 216 -8.50 7.52 13.97
N SER A 217 -8.23 7.63 12.67
CA SER A 217 -9.25 7.59 11.62
C SER A 217 -8.87 6.58 10.54
N LEU A 218 -9.85 5.80 10.08
CA LEU A 218 -9.74 4.95 8.90
C LEU A 218 -10.58 5.55 7.78
N ILE A 219 -10.00 5.75 6.59
CA ILE A 219 -10.75 6.10 5.38
C ILE A 219 -10.67 4.93 4.41
N GLN A 220 -11.81 4.32 4.08
CA GLN A 220 -11.91 3.39 2.96
C GLN A 220 -12.23 4.16 1.69
N GLY A 221 -11.35 4.07 0.69
CA GLY A 221 -11.59 4.69 -0.62
C GLY A 221 -11.51 3.69 -1.77
N PRO A 222 -12.66 3.19 -2.25
CA PRO A 222 -12.77 2.41 -3.46
C PRO A 222 -12.11 3.07 -4.69
N PRO A 223 -11.81 2.33 -5.77
CA PRO A 223 -11.23 2.86 -7.00
C PRO A 223 -11.99 4.07 -7.54
N GLY A 224 -11.24 5.11 -7.94
CA GLY A 224 -11.80 6.34 -8.51
C GLY A 224 -12.48 7.30 -7.52
N THR A 225 -12.56 6.99 -6.22
CA THR A 225 -13.28 7.84 -5.22
C THR A 225 -12.56 9.10 -4.75
N GLY A 226 -11.42 9.44 -5.36
CA GLY A 226 -10.66 10.63 -5.01
C GLY A 226 -9.91 10.54 -3.67
N LYS A 227 -9.48 9.35 -3.24
CA LYS A 227 -8.63 9.12 -2.03
C LYS A 227 -7.59 10.21 -1.85
N THR A 228 -6.64 10.30 -2.79
CA THR A 228 -5.47 11.18 -2.72
C THR A 228 -5.83 12.67 -2.76
N VAL A 229 -7.00 13.04 -3.32
CA VAL A 229 -7.52 14.42 -3.26
C VAL A 229 -8.08 14.72 -1.87
N THR A 230 -8.79 13.76 -1.28
CA THR A 230 -9.30 13.83 0.09
C THR A 230 -8.14 13.87 1.09
N SER A 231 -7.14 12.99 0.93
CA SER A 231 -5.87 13.00 1.70
C SER A 231 -5.17 14.36 1.63
N ALA A 232 -5.04 14.94 0.43
CA ALA A 232 -4.41 16.25 0.26
C ALA A 232 -5.20 17.41 0.90
N SER A 233 -6.54 17.38 0.85
CA SER A 233 -7.40 18.36 1.54
C SER A 233 -7.35 18.20 3.07
N ILE A 234 -7.34 16.96 3.57
CA ILE A 234 -7.13 16.65 5.00
C ILE A 234 -5.79 17.23 5.48
N VAL A 235 -4.70 16.99 4.75
CA VAL A 235 -3.38 17.55 5.04
C VAL A 235 -3.41 19.08 4.98
N TYR A 236 -4.09 19.67 4.00
CA TYR A 236 -4.24 21.13 3.92
C TYR A 236 -4.89 21.74 5.17
N HIS A 237 -6.06 21.24 5.57
CA HIS A 237 -6.79 21.78 6.72
C HIS A 237 -6.03 21.53 8.04
N LEU A 238 -5.41 20.37 8.20
CA LEU A 238 -4.56 20.08 9.37
C LEU A 238 -3.31 20.96 9.41
N ALA A 239 -2.66 21.24 8.27
CA ALA A 239 -1.46 22.10 8.21
C ALA A 239 -1.76 23.59 8.41
N LYS A 240 -3.03 24.01 8.34
CA LYS A 240 -3.46 25.35 8.78
C LYS A 240 -3.87 25.41 10.25
N ALA A 241 -4.18 24.27 10.87
CA ALA A 241 -4.59 24.18 12.27
C ALA A 241 -3.42 23.87 13.23
N GLU A 242 -2.50 22.99 12.86
CA GLU A 242 -1.31 22.63 13.64
C GLU A 242 -0.13 23.57 13.36
N ARG A 243 0.82 23.61 14.30
CA ARG A 243 2.05 24.43 14.20
C ARG A 243 3.33 23.60 13.97
N THR A 244 3.17 22.30 13.73
CA THR A 244 4.27 21.35 13.48
C THR A 244 4.10 20.73 12.10
N PRO A 245 5.20 20.39 11.38
CA PRO A 245 5.12 19.71 10.09
C PRO A 245 4.24 18.46 10.15
N ILE A 246 3.49 18.19 9.09
CA ILE A 246 2.70 16.95 8.96
C ILE A 246 3.53 15.88 8.24
N LEU A 247 3.53 14.66 8.78
CA LEU A 247 4.12 13.50 8.10
C LEU A 247 3.10 12.84 7.19
N VAL A 248 3.45 12.71 5.91
CA VAL A 248 2.61 12.09 4.89
C VAL A 248 3.37 10.93 4.26
N CYS A 249 2.80 9.73 4.40
CA CYS A 249 3.44 8.49 3.99
C CYS A 249 2.57 7.63 3.07
N ALA A 250 3.24 6.76 2.32
CA ALA A 250 2.65 5.60 1.65
C ALA A 250 3.75 4.52 1.49
N PRO A 251 3.41 3.23 1.29
CA PRO A 251 4.44 2.19 1.09
C PRO A 251 5.18 2.35 -0.24
N SER A 252 4.47 2.68 -1.33
CA SER A 252 5.07 2.84 -2.66
C SER A 252 5.51 4.29 -2.94
N ASN A 253 6.63 4.46 -3.65
CA ASN A 253 7.13 5.80 -4.01
C ASN A 253 6.15 6.55 -4.92
N VAL A 254 5.47 5.85 -5.83
CA VAL A 254 4.49 6.44 -6.77
C VAL A 254 3.31 7.06 -6.00
N ALA A 255 2.81 6.40 -4.95
CA ALA A 255 1.73 6.95 -4.12
C ALA A 255 2.19 8.19 -3.32
N VAL A 256 3.42 8.20 -2.81
CA VAL A 256 4.01 9.38 -2.15
C VAL A 256 4.12 10.54 -3.15
N ASP A 257 4.60 10.28 -4.36
CA ASP A 257 4.82 11.30 -5.38
C ASP A 257 3.49 11.92 -5.85
N GLN A 258 2.48 11.09 -6.14
CA GLN A 258 1.11 11.55 -6.48
C GLN A 258 0.47 12.39 -5.37
N LEU A 259 0.75 12.08 -4.10
CA LEU A 259 0.18 12.80 -2.95
C LEU A 259 0.96 14.10 -2.67
N ALA A 260 2.29 14.08 -2.74
CA ALA A 260 3.14 15.27 -2.64
C ALA A 260 2.79 16.30 -3.72
N GLU A 261 2.58 15.86 -4.96
CA GLU A 261 2.16 16.72 -6.07
C GLU A 261 0.82 17.43 -5.78
N LYS A 262 -0.18 16.68 -5.27
CA LYS A 262 -1.49 17.24 -4.92
C LYS A 262 -1.43 18.21 -3.73
N ILE A 263 -0.62 17.90 -2.71
CA ILE A 263 -0.45 18.79 -1.56
C ILE A 263 0.28 20.08 -1.99
N ASN A 264 1.30 19.99 -2.85
CA ASN A 264 2.04 21.15 -3.35
C ASN A 264 1.14 22.13 -4.13
N ARG A 265 0.15 21.63 -4.89
CA ARG A 265 -0.86 22.46 -5.57
C ARG A 265 -1.69 23.34 -4.62
N THR A 266 -1.72 23.04 -3.31
CA THR A 266 -2.40 23.87 -2.29
C THR A 266 -1.61 25.08 -1.79
N GLY A 267 -0.36 25.25 -2.26
CA GLY A 267 0.53 26.33 -1.82
C GLY A 267 1.18 26.10 -0.45
N LEU A 268 1.18 24.86 0.05
CA LEU A 268 1.96 24.46 1.22
C LEU A 268 3.41 24.14 0.84
N ARG A 269 4.33 24.38 1.76
CA ARG A 269 5.76 24.05 1.64
C ARG A 269 5.95 22.55 1.85
N VAL A 270 5.94 21.80 0.75
CA VAL A 270 6.13 20.35 0.72
C VAL A 270 7.61 20.00 0.54
N ILE A 271 8.11 19.09 1.38
CA ILE A 271 9.41 18.43 1.19
C ILE A 271 9.22 16.95 0.90
N ARG A 272 9.64 16.50 -0.27
CA ARG A 272 9.72 15.08 -0.63
C ARG A 272 11.05 14.50 -0.16
N MET A 273 11.03 13.72 0.91
CA MET A 273 12.23 13.06 1.42
C MET A 273 12.37 11.67 0.79
N CYS A 274 13.55 11.41 0.21
CA CYS A 274 13.91 10.18 -0.49
C CYS A 274 15.07 9.47 0.22
N ALA A 275 15.14 8.14 0.09
CA ALA A 275 16.32 7.39 0.52
C ALA A 275 17.56 7.80 -0.32
N ARG A 276 18.74 7.86 0.30
CA ARG A 276 19.98 8.33 -0.35
C ARG A 276 20.41 7.53 -1.60
N SER A 277 19.93 6.30 -1.78
CA SER A 277 20.13 5.51 -3.02
C SER A 277 19.24 5.94 -4.18
N LYS A 278 18.20 6.76 -3.94
CA LYS A 278 17.23 7.25 -4.93
C LYS A 278 17.33 8.76 -5.21
N GLU A 279 18.39 9.43 -4.74
CA GLU A 279 18.66 10.86 -5.04
C GLU A 279 19.13 11.10 -6.49
N ALA A 280 19.27 10.03 -7.30
CA ALA A 280 19.59 10.09 -8.73
C ALA A 280 18.44 9.56 -9.63
N ILE A 281 17.25 9.33 -9.06
CA ILE A 281 16.07 8.84 -9.80
C ILE A 281 15.09 9.99 -9.94
N ASP A 282 14.83 10.41 -11.18
CA ASP A 282 13.86 11.47 -11.46
C ASP A 282 12.40 11.04 -11.23
N SER A 283 11.59 12.01 -10.84
CA SER A 283 10.16 11.88 -10.53
C SER A 283 9.43 13.17 -10.95
N PRO A 284 8.12 13.14 -11.23
CA PRO A 284 7.31 14.35 -11.41
C PRO A 284 7.40 15.36 -10.25
N VAL A 285 7.86 14.93 -9.07
CA VAL A 285 8.12 15.79 -7.90
C VAL A 285 9.62 15.96 -7.56
N SER A 286 10.54 15.77 -8.52
CA SER A 286 12.00 15.98 -8.33
C SER A 286 12.31 17.37 -7.74
N SER A 287 11.59 18.43 -8.13
CA SER A 287 11.74 19.79 -7.58
C SER A 287 11.34 19.92 -6.11
N LEU A 288 10.46 19.05 -5.60
CA LEU A 288 10.09 18.99 -4.19
C LEU A 288 11.08 18.17 -3.37
N ALA A 289 12.03 17.47 -4.00
CA ALA A 289 12.90 16.54 -3.32
C ALA A 289 13.94 17.27 -2.46
N LEU A 290 14.11 16.85 -1.20
CA LEU A 290 14.98 17.53 -0.22
C LEU A 290 16.40 17.81 -0.75
N HIS A 291 17.01 16.84 -1.46
CA HIS A 291 18.35 16.99 -2.02
C HIS A 291 18.42 18.03 -3.15
N ASN A 292 17.34 18.22 -3.92
CA ASN A 292 17.24 19.24 -4.96
C ASN A 292 16.89 20.60 -4.37
N GLN A 293 16.04 20.68 -3.34
CA GLN A 293 15.81 21.91 -2.60
C GLN A 293 17.10 22.43 -1.95
N VAL A 294 17.89 21.57 -1.29
CA VAL A 294 19.22 21.93 -0.77
C VAL A 294 20.15 22.45 -1.88
N ARG A 295 20.10 21.86 -3.09
CA ARG A 295 20.89 22.31 -4.24
C ARG A 295 20.43 23.66 -4.81
N SER A 296 19.20 24.11 -4.52
CA SER A 296 18.64 25.39 -4.97
C SER A 296 18.52 26.46 -3.88
N SER A 297 18.73 26.13 -2.60
CA SER A 297 18.43 27.02 -1.47
C SER A 297 19.56 28.01 -1.14
N ASP A 298 20.80 27.71 -1.52
CA ASP A 298 21.96 28.57 -1.27
C ASP A 298 22.46 29.22 -2.58
N GLY A 299 22.36 30.55 -2.67
CA GLY A 299 23.08 31.34 -3.67
C GLY A 299 24.45 31.80 -3.14
N GLU A 300 25.53 31.54 -3.87
CA GLU A 300 26.93 31.91 -3.56
C GLU A 300 27.50 31.40 -2.22
N GLY A 301 26.74 30.60 -1.48
CA GLY A 301 27.12 30.01 -0.20
C GLY A 301 28.31 29.05 -0.30
N GLU A 302 28.93 28.78 0.84
CA GLU A 302 30.07 27.85 0.92
C GLU A 302 29.69 26.43 0.50
N LEU A 303 28.47 25.99 0.80
CA LEU A 303 27.95 24.70 0.36
C LEU A 303 27.95 24.59 -1.18
N GLU A 304 27.54 25.64 -1.88
CA GLU A 304 27.55 25.68 -3.35
C GLU A 304 28.98 25.63 -3.91
N LYS A 305 29.93 26.33 -3.28
CA LYS A 305 31.34 26.32 -3.68
C LYS A 305 31.95 24.91 -3.54
N LEU A 306 31.69 24.23 -2.43
CA LEU A 306 32.09 22.84 -2.20
C LEU A 306 31.37 21.87 -3.17
N TRP A 307 30.11 22.12 -3.51
CA TRP A 307 29.36 21.30 -4.47
C TRP A 307 29.89 21.44 -5.90
N ARG A 308 30.11 22.68 -6.37
CA ARG A 308 30.74 22.98 -7.66
C ARG A 308 32.17 22.43 -7.74
N LEU A 309 32.93 22.44 -6.64
CA LEU A 309 34.24 21.80 -6.57
C LEU A 309 34.12 20.28 -6.75
N LYS A 310 33.25 19.63 -5.97
CA LYS A 310 32.97 18.18 -6.01
C LYS A 310 32.50 17.69 -7.38
N GLU A 311 31.71 18.49 -8.10
CA GLU A 311 31.31 18.20 -9.48
C GLU A 311 32.48 18.30 -10.47
N LYS A 312 33.41 19.25 -10.29
CA LYS A 312 34.58 19.44 -11.15
C LYS A 312 35.71 18.42 -10.91
N THR A 313 35.99 18.08 -9.65
CA THR A 313 37.09 17.17 -9.26
C THR A 313 36.63 15.73 -9.07
N GLY A 314 35.32 15.47 -8.98
CA GLY A 314 34.72 14.19 -8.64
C GLY A 314 34.89 13.76 -7.17
N LYS A 315 35.81 14.37 -6.42
CA LYS A 315 36.16 14.09 -5.02
C LYS A 315 36.61 15.36 -4.30
N LEU A 316 36.19 15.53 -3.05
CA LEU A 316 36.69 16.57 -2.15
C LEU A 316 37.90 16.09 -1.34
N SER A 317 38.61 17.00 -0.67
CA SER A 317 39.54 16.62 0.41
C SER A 317 38.76 16.00 1.59
N THR A 318 39.45 15.37 2.54
CA THR A 318 38.80 14.84 3.75
C THR A 318 38.11 15.95 4.53
N GLU A 319 38.80 17.06 4.76
CA GLU A 319 38.29 18.24 5.48
C GLU A 319 37.09 18.87 4.76
N ASP A 320 37.19 19.07 3.44
CA ASP A 320 36.10 19.58 2.61
C ASP A 320 34.90 18.62 2.61
N GLU A 321 35.11 17.30 2.59
CA GLU A 321 34.02 16.31 2.65
C GLU A 321 33.36 16.26 4.03
N HIS A 322 34.09 16.53 5.12
CA HIS A 322 33.50 16.74 6.46
C HIS A 322 32.69 18.04 6.50
N ARG A 323 33.24 19.16 6.00
CA ARG A 323 32.59 20.47 5.94
C ARG A 323 31.34 20.46 5.06
N PHE A 324 31.41 19.83 3.89
CA PHE A 324 30.30 19.59 2.97
C PHE A 324 29.19 18.77 3.63
N ARG A 325 29.53 17.68 4.34
CA ARG A 325 28.55 16.88 5.09
C ARG A 325 27.87 17.69 6.20
N HIS A 326 28.62 18.49 6.94
CA HIS A 326 28.07 19.35 7.99
C HIS A 326 27.12 20.42 7.42
N LEU A 327 27.56 21.21 6.44
CA LEU A 327 26.75 22.25 5.80
C LEU A 327 25.50 21.67 5.12
N ARG A 328 25.64 20.56 4.37
CA ARG A 328 24.48 19.85 3.79
C ARG A 328 23.53 19.37 4.89
N SER A 329 24.02 18.78 5.98
CA SER A 329 23.16 18.30 7.06
C SER A 329 22.44 19.43 7.80
N LYS A 330 23.06 20.62 7.89
CA LYS A 330 22.42 21.82 8.43
C LYS A 330 21.31 22.32 7.50
N CYS A 331 21.59 22.50 6.22
CA CYS A 331 20.58 22.91 5.23
C CYS A 331 19.44 21.87 5.12
N GLU A 332 19.74 20.57 5.15
CA GLU A 332 18.72 19.50 5.24
C GLU A 332 17.81 19.67 6.48
N HIS A 333 18.36 20.04 7.64
CA HIS A 333 17.60 20.27 8.88
C HIS A 333 16.78 21.57 8.84
N ASP A 334 17.39 22.69 8.43
CA ASP A 334 16.76 24.01 8.39
C ASP A 334 15.54 24.00 7.44
N LEU A 335 15.64 23.34 6.28
CA LEU A 335 14.52 23.16 5.36
C LEU A 335 13.41 22.26 5.96
N LEU A 336 13.77 21.14 6.59
CA LEU A 336 12.80 20.23 7.21
C LEU A 336 12.07 20.87 8.40
N ALA A 337 12.72 21.78 9.13
CA ALA A 337 12.09 22.56 10.20
C ALA A 337 11.12 23.65 9.67
N LEU A 338 11.36 24.13 8.45
CA LEU A 338 10.51 25.11 7.76
C LEU A 338 9.39 24.47 6.91
N ALA A 339 9.34 23.15 6.76
CA ALA A 339 8.32 22.47 5.97
C ALA A 339 6.94 22.53 6.63
N ASP A 340 5.88 22.75 5.84
CA ASP A 340 4.51 22.55 6.31
C ASP A 340 4.16 21.06 6.30
N VAL A 341 4.72 20.32 5.32
CA VAL A 341 4.46 18.90 5.09
C VAL A 341 5.73 18.18 4.63
N VAL A 342 6.01 17.02 5.24
CA VAL A 342 7.08 16.10 4.81
C VAL A 342 6.45 14.85 4.21
N CYS A 343 6.69 14.62 2.91
CA CYS A 343 6.23 13.46 2.16
C CYS A 343 7.37 12.44 1.98
N CYS A 344 7.21 11.21 2.46
CA CYS A 344 8.19 10.14 2.26
C CYS A 344 7.53 8.75 2.22
N THR A 345 8.25 7.66 1.93
CA THR A 345 7.65 6.33 2.13
C THR A 345 7.55 5.98 3.61
N CYS A 346 6.68 5.03 3.99
CA CYS A 346 6.58 4.52 5.36
C CYS A 346 7.96 4.11 5.92
N VAL A 347 8.73 3.35 5.13
CA VAL A 347 10.12 2.97 5.45
C VAL A 347 11.04 4.19 5.58
N ALA A 348 10.88 5.19 4.71
CA ALA A 348 11.70 6.39 4.73
C ALA A 348 11.49 7.24 5.99
N ALA A 349 10.32 7.19 6.63
CA ALA A 349 10.07 7.95 7.87
C ALA A 349 11.07 7.64 9.02
N GLY A 350 11.68 6.44 9.01
CA GLY A 350 12.78 6.07 9.91
C GLY A 350 14.18 6.53 9.46
N ASP A 351 14.30 7.54 8.60
CA ASP A 351 15.59 8.11 8.17
C ASP A 351 16.18 9.02 9.25
N SER A 352 17.51 9.00 9.40
CA SER A 352 18.20 9.75 10.46
C SER A 352 18.05 11.27 10.32
N ARG A 353 17.73 11.78 9.11
CA ARG A 353 17.40 13.20 8.87
C ARG A 353 16.09 13.65 9.54
N LEU A 354 15.18 12.72 9.87
CA LEU A 354 13.93 13.01 10.59
C LEU A 354 14.00 12.75 12.10
N LYS A 355 15.13 12.23 12.63
CA LYS A 355 15.21 11.71 14.00
C LYS A 355 14.81 12.71 15.09
N ASP A 356 15.07 14.00 14.85
CA ASP A 356 14.88 15.09 15.81
C ASP A 356 13.51 15.79 15.67
N ILE A 357 12.74 15.45 14.64
CA ILE A 357 11.46 16.08 14.32
C ILE A 357 10.31 15.19 14.83
N ARG A 358 9.44 15.75 15.66
CA ARG A 358 8.23 15.07 16.16
C ARG A 358 7.01 15.44 15.33
N PHE A 359 6.43 14.47 14.64
CA PHE A 359 5.25 14.66 13.81
C PHE A 359 3.99 14.29 14.59
N ARG A 360 3.25 15.31 15.07
CA ARG A 360 2.02 15.11 15.84
C ARG A 360 0.89 14.51 15.00
N VAL A 361 0.87 14.81 13.70
CA VAL A 361 -0.11 14.32 12.72
C VAL A 361 0.63 13.44 11.71
N VAL A 362 0.13 12.22 11.52
CA VAL A 362 0.64 11.27 10.54
C VAL A 362 -0.50 10.77 9.65
N LEU A 363 -0.41 11.00 8.35
CA LEU A 363 -1.31 10.40 7.35
C LEU A 363 -0.56 9.32 6.56
N ILE A 364 -1.17 8.15 6.41
CA ILE A 364 -0.65 7.05 5.59
C ILE A 364 -1.67 6.69 4.51
N ASP A 365 -1.38 7.00 3.25
CA ASP A 365 -2.19 6.61 2.08
C ASP A 365 -1.74 5.26 1.51
N GLU A 366 -2.66 4.56 0.83
CA GLU A 366 -2.54 3.14 0.45
C GLU A 366 -2.07 2.24 1.62
N SER A 367 -2.42 2.59 2.86
CA SER A 367 -2.02 1.89 4.10
C SER A 367 -2.44 0.42 4.18
N ALA A 368 -3.41 0.00 3.35
CA ALA A 368 -3.78 -1.40 3.17
C ALA A 368 -2.68 -2.23 2.47
N GLN A 369 -1.81 -1.61 1.65
CA GLN A 369 -0.67 -2.29 1.03
C GLN A 369 0.53 -2.46 1.98
N ALA A 370 0.58 -1.73 3.10
CA ALA A 370 1.72 -1.74 4.01
C ALA A 370 1.55 -2.80 5.10
N THR A 371 2.64 -3.52 5.43
CA THR A 371 2.59 -4.46 6.57
C THR A 371 2.33 -3.69 7.88
N GLU A 372 1.76 -4.36 8.88
CA GLU A 372 1.48 -3.68 10.16
C GLU A 372 2.75 -3.07 10.83
N PRO A 373 3.91 -3.75 10.87
CA PRO A 373 5.16 -3.14 11.36
C PRO A 373 5.70 -2.01 10.47
N GLU A 374 5.42 -2.02 9.16
CA GLU A 374 5.78 -0.91 8.27
C GLU A 374 4.94 0.34 8.54
N CYS A 375 3.63 0.17 8.79
CA CYS A 375 2.73 1.24 9.21
C CYS A 375 3.20 1.89 10.53
N LEU A 376 3.82 1.11 11.42
CA LEU A 376 4.36 1.64 12.67
C LEU A 376 5.55 2.57 12.47
N ILE A 377 6.36 2.46 11.40
CA ILE A 377 7.55 3.31 11.21
C ILE A 377 7.22 4.81 11.22
N PRO A 378 6.25 5.32 10.43
CA PRO A 378 5.85 6.74 10.50
C PRO A 378 5.03 7.09 11.73
N ILE A 379 4.21 6.17 12.27
CA ILE A 379 3.51 6.39 13.56
C ILE A 379 4.55 6.58 14.69
N ALA A 380 5.68 5.88 14.59
CA ALA A 380 6.83 5.93 15.48
C ALA A 380 7.73 7.18 15.28
N THR A 381 7.08 8.33 15.09
CA THR A 381 7.69 9.66 15.01
C THR A 381 7.05 10.68 15.97
N GLY A 382 6.26 10.23 16.96
CA GLY A 382 5.62 11.08 17.96
C GLY A 382 4.12 11.32 17.74
N ALA A 383 3.44 10.42 17.02
CA ALA A 383 2.06 10.61 16.56
C ALA A 383 1.07 10.81 17.72
N ARG A 384 0.21 11.83 17.56
CA ARG A 384 -0.95 12.11 18.43
C ARG A 384 -2.28 12.01 17.69
N GLN A 385 -2.24 12.19 16.36
CA GLN A 385 -3.33 11.93 15.42
C GLN A 385 -2.80 11.09 14.25
N VAL A 386 -3.50 9.99 13.92
CA VAL A 386 -3.15 9.07 12.83
C VAL A 386 -4.34 8.89 11.89
N ILE A 387 -4.10 9.10 10.59
CA ILE A 387 -5.08 8.91 9.53
C ILE A 387 -4.57 7.78 8.62
N LEU A 388 -5.25 6.63 8.62
CA LEU A 388 -4.96 5.53 7.71
C LEU A 388 -5.97 5.57 6.56
N VAL A 389 -5.48 5.82 5.36
CA VAL A 389 -6.27 5.87 4.13
C VAL A 389 -5.89 4.64 3.29
N GLY A 390 -6.88 3.92 2.74
CA GLY A 390 -6.62 2.69 2.02
C GLY A 390 -7.88 2.02 1.49
N ASP A 391 -7.74 0.77 1.05
CA ASP A 391 -8.87 -0.06 0.67
C ASP A 391 -8.53 -1.55 0.76
N HIS A 392 -9.10 -2.24 1.76
CA HIS A 392 -8.91 -3.67 2.01
C HIS A 392 -9.49 -4.57 0.90
N CYS A 393 -10.27 -4.01 -0.01
CA CYS A 393 -10.77 -4.69 -1.20
C CYS A 393 -9.75 -4.69 -2.36
N GLN A 394 -8.68 -3.88 -2.28
CA GLN A 394 -7.53 -3.87 -3.21
C GLN A 394 -6.33 -4.59 -2.56
N LEU A 395 -5.14 -4.58 -3.17
CA LEU A 395 -4.05 -5.46 -2.73
C LEU A 395 -3.60 -5.16 -1.30
N GLY A 396 -3.44 -6.23 -0.51
CA GLY A 396 -2.76 -6.19 0.77
C GLY A 396 -1.23 -6.25 0.63
N PRO A 397 -0.49 -6.38 1.74
CA PRO A 397 0.96 -6.43 1.74
C PRO A 397 1.52 -7.68 1.06
N VAL A 398 2.59 -7.51 0.30
CA VAL A 398 3.38 -8.61 -0.26
C VAL A 398 4.34 -9.12 0.81
N VAL A 399 4.22 -10.40 1.16
CA VAL A 399 5.08 -11.12 2.10
C VAL A 399 5.57 -12.38 1.39
N THR A 400 6.87 -12.56 1.30
CA THR A 400 7.50 -13.63 0.51
C THR A 400 7.61 -14.94 1.28
N CYS A 401 7.88 -14.87 2.58
CA CYS A 401 7.94 -16.02 3.47
C CYS A 401 6.53 -16.53 3.75
N LYS A 402 6.22 -17.74 3.27
CA LYS A 402 4.92 -18.39 3.50
C LYS A 402 4.59 -18.55 4.98
N GLU A 403 5.58 -18.85 5.82
CA GLU A 403 5.38 -18.95 7.28
C GLU A 403 5.02 -17.61 7.91
N ALA A 404 5.71 -16.52 7.54
CA ALA A 404 5.37 -15.19 8.04
C ALA A 404 3.99 -14.73 7.55
N ALA A 405 3.63 -15.09 6.31
CA ALA A 405 2.30 -14.84 5.76
C ALA A 405 1.20 -15.64 6.49
N LEU A 406 1.43 -16.93 6.79
CA LEU A 406 0.50 -17.78 7.58
C LEU A 406 0.36 -17.30 9.03
N GLY A 407 1.47 -16.91 9.66
CA GLY A 407 1.49 -16.24 10.96
C GLY A 407 0.80 -14.86 10.95
N GLY A 408 0.45 -14.33 9.77
CA GLY A 408 -0.43 -13.17 9.60
C GLY A 408 0.28 -11.86 9.31
N LEU A 409 1.55 -11.84 8.89
CA LEU A 409 2.25 -10.61 8.49
C LEU A 409 1.62 -9.95 7.24
N ASN A 410 0.93 -10.74 6.41
CA ASN A 410 0.26 -10.34 5.16
C ASN A 410 -1.10 -9.62 5.36
N ARG A 411 -1.43 -9.21 6.59
CA ARG A 411 -2.60 -8.38 6.92
C ARG A 411 -2.10 -7.01 7.39
N SER A 412 -2.59 -5.94 6.80
CA SER A 412 -2.25 -4.57 7.16
C SER A 412 -2.75 -4.18 8.57
N LEU A 413 -2.25 -3.04 9.08
CA LEU A 413 -2.81 -2.40 10.28
C LEU A 413 -4.26 -1.96 10.05
N PHE A 414 -4.53 -1.43 8.84
CA PHE A 414 -5.86 -1.01 8.40
C PHE A 414 -6.87 -2.17 8.51
N GLU A 415 -6.56 -3.33 7.93
CA GLU A 415 -7.41 -4.53 7.98
C GLU A 415 -7.65 -5.04 9.42
N ARG A 416 -6.66 -5.00 10.31
CA ARG A 416 -6.88 -5.44 11.71
C ARG A 416 -7.76 -4.46 12.48
N LEU A 417 -7.61 -3.16 12.29
CA LEU A 417 -8.47 -2.16 12.93
C LEU A 417 -9.94 -2.27 12.47
N LEU A 418 -10.18 -2.65 11.21
CA LEU A 418 -11.52 -3.01 10.71
C LEU A 418 -12.09 -4.26 11.42
N ILE A 419 -11.29 -5.31 11.57
CA ILE A 419 -11.69 -6.55 12.27
C ILE A 419 -11.99 -6.29 13.75
N LEU A 420 -11.27 -5.35 14.38
CA LEU A 420 -11.54 -4.81 15.71
C LEU A 420 -12.78 -3.90 15.81
N GLY A 421 -13.58 -3.78 14.74
CA GLY A 421 -14.83 -3.01 14.73
C GLY A 421 -14.68 -1.50 14.56
N ASN A 422 -13.46 -0.97 14.35
CA ASN A 422 -13.25 0.45 14.08
C ASN A 422 -13.83 0.78 12.70
N ARG A 423 -14.92 1.55 12.68
CA ARG A 423 -15.69 1.82 11.45
C ARG A 423 -14.91 2.76 10.52
N PRO A 424 -14.70 2.40 9.24
CA PRO A 424 -14.08 3.28 8.27
C PRO A 424 -15.06 4.30 7.73
N ILE A 425 -14.57 5.50 7.46
CA ILE A 425 -15.29 6.48 6.66
C ILE A 425 -15.14 6.05 5.20
N ARG A 426 -16.22 5.55 4.57
CA ARG A 426 -16.21 5.08 3.18
C ARG A 426 -16.48 6.26 2.23
N LEU A 427 -15.57 6.53 1.30
CA LEU A 427 -15.82 7.47 0.19
C LEU A 427 -16.77 6.79 -0.82
N GLN A 428 -17.85 7.47 -1.21
CA GLN A 428 -19.00 6.83 -1.85
C GLN A 428 -19.12 7.06 -3.36
N VAL A 429 -18.48 8.08 -3.92
CA VAL A 429 -18.69 8.51 -5.32
C VAL A 429 -17.41 8.32 -6.12
N GLN A 430 -17.46 7.56 -7.22
CA GLN A 430 -16.33 7.28 -8.11
C GLN A 430 -16.33 8.17 -9.36
N TYR A 431 -15.16 8.65 -9.76
CA TYR A 431 -14.97 9.59 -10.89
C TYR A 431 -14.04 9.06 -11.99
N ARG A 432 -13.68 7.76 -11.95
CA ARG A 432 -12.72 7.15 -12.89
C ARG A 432 -13.43 6.52 -14.09
N MET A 433 -14.26 5.52 -13.83
CA MET A 433 -14.77 4.54 -14.79
C MET A 433 -16.07 5.00 -15.45
N HIS A 434 -16.31 4.56 -16.69
CA HIS A 434 -17.66 4.48 -17.28
C HIS A 434 -18.60 3.72 -16.32
N PRO A 435 -19.85 4.16 -16.10
CA PRO A 435 -20.78 3.52 -15.15
C PRO A 435 -20.86 1.99 -15.27
N LEU A 436 -21.00 1.45 -16.49
CA LEU A 436 -21.05 0.01 -16.76
C LEU A 436 -19.75 -0.76 -16.38
N LEU A 437 -18.58 -0.13 -16.43
CA LEU A 437 -17.32 -0.73 -15.99
C LEU A 437 -17.23 -0.81 -14.46
N SER A 438 -17.75 0.20 -13.76
CA SER A 438 -17.79 0.23 -12.29
C SER A 438 -18.74 -0.82 -11.68
N LEU A 439 -19.74 -1.24 -12.44
CA LEU A 439 -20.91 -1.98 -11.96
C LEU A 439 -20.56 -3.35 -11.37
N LEU A 440 -19.77 -4.15 -12.08
CA LEU A 440 -19.37 -5.48 -11.62
C LEU A 440 -18.45 -5.40 -10.37
N PRO A 441 -17.38 -4.58 -10.34
CA PRO A 441 -16.61 -4.34 -9.12
C PRO A 441 -17.44 -3.82 -7.94
N ASN A 442 -18.38 -2.89 -8.16
CA ASN A 442 -19.26 -2.37 -7.12
C ASN A 442 -20.06 -3.49 -6.44
N ASN A 443 -20.71 -4.34 -7.25
CA ASN A 443 -21.55 -5.42 -6.75
C ASN A 443 -20.74 -6.57 -6.11
N LEU A 444 -19.53 -6.85 -6.59
CA LEU A 444 -18.68 -7.93 -6.06
C LEU A 444 -17.89 -7.54 -4.79
N PHE A 445 -17.43 -6.29 -4.68
CA PHE A 445 -16.46 -5.89 -3.66
C PHE A 445 -16.94 -4.77 -2.73
N TYR A 446 -17.95 -3.98 -3.13
CA TYR A 446 -18.41 -2.78 -2.41
C TYR A 446 -19.92 -2.79 -2.11
N GLU A 447 -20.54 -3.96 -2.10
CA GLU A 447 -21.92 -4.19 -1.63
C GLU A 447 -22.99 -3.41 -2.45
N GLY A 448 -22.65 -2.96 -3.67
CA GLY A 448 -23.49 -2.08 -4.48
C GLY A 448 -23.50 -0.61 -4.04
N THR A 449 -22.72 -0.25 -3.01
CA THR A 449 -22.77 1.08 -2.36
C THR A 449 -22.01 2.20 -3.09
N LEU A 450 -21.24 1.87 -4.13
CA LEU A 450 -20.48 2.85 -4.91
C LEU A 450 -21.40 3.58 -5.91
N GLN A 451 -21.37 4.91 -5.90
CA GLN A 451 -22.12 5.79 -6.79
C GLN A 451 -21.23 6.30 -7.94
N ASN A 452 -21.83 6.62 -9.07
CA ASN A 452 -21.13 7.21 -10.22
C ASN A 452 -21.19 8.73 -10.15
N GLY A 453 -20.03 9.37 -10.01
CA GLY A 453 -19.86 10.83 -10.10
C GLY A 453 -19.54 11.32 -11.50
N VAL A 454 -19.63 10.44 -12.50
CA VAL A 454 -19.46 10.71 -13.93
C VAL A 454 -20.49 9.92 -14.72
N THR A 455 -20.94 10.51 -15.83
CA THR A 455 -21.94 9.99 -16.75
C THR A 455 -21.33 9.02 -17.78
N GLU A 456 -22.19 8.39 -18.57
CA GLU A 456 -21.77 7.60 -19.73
C GLU A 456 -21.19 8.50 -20.82
N GLN A 457 -21.79 9.68 -21.03
CA GLN A 457 -21.39 10.68 -22.03
C GLN A 457 -19.97 11.21 -21.76
N GLU A 458 -19.65 11.54 -20.50
CA GLU A 458 -18.29 11.93 -20.08
C GLU A 458 -17.26 10.79 -20.20
N ARG A 459 -17.70 9.56 -20.53
CA ARG A 459 -16.86 8.37 -20.68
C ARG A 459 -16.98 7.72 -22.06
N ILE A 460 -17.36 8.51 -23.07
CA ILE A 460 -17.12 8.25 -24.49
C ILE A 460 -15.80 8.94 -24.91
N LEU A 461 -15.03 8.32 -25.80
CA LEU A 461 -13.83 8.95 -26.40
C LEU A 461 -14.22 9.71 -27.67
N GLU A 462 -14.12 11.04 -27.65
CA GLU A 462 -14.31 11.87 -28.84
C GLU A 462 -13.17 11.64 -29.85
N GLY A 463 -13.51 11.70 -31.15
CA GLY A 463 -12.53 11.58 -32.25
C GLY A 463 -12.00 10.17 -32.55
N VAL A 464 -12.49 9.11 -31.89
CA VAL A 464 -11.95 7.74 -32.00
C VAL A 464 -12.92 6.80 -32.74
N ASP A 465 -12.58 6.36 -33.97
CA ASP A 465 -13.34 5.32 -34.72
C ASP A 465 -12.99 3.89 -34.24
N PHE A 466 -13.24 3.64 -32.96
CA PHE A 466 -13.25 2.28 -32.41
C PHE A 466 -14.68 1.84 -32.12
N ARG A 467 -15.16 0.87 -32.90
CA ARG A 467 -16.50 0.29 -32.75
C ARG A 467 -16.43 -0.90 -31.80
N TRP A 468 -17.00 -0.73 -30.61
CA TRP A 468 -17.19 -1.83 -29.66
C TRP A 468 -18.12 -2.90 -30.24
N PRO A 469 -17.84 -4.21 -30.05
CA PRO A 469 -18.69 -5.29 -30.58
C PRO A 469 -20.14 -5.22 -30.08
N ASN A 470 -20.34 -4.77 -28.84
CA ASN A 470 -21.60 -4.21 -28.38
C ASN A 470 -21.43 -2.69 -28.22
N SER A 471 -22.12 -1.90 -29.04
CA SER A 471 -22.03 -0.43 -29.01
C SER A 471 -22.49 0.22 -27.70
N THR A 472 -23.24 -0.48 -26.84
CA THR A 472 -23.70 0.08 -25.55
C THR A 472 -22.76 -0.19 -24.39
N VAL A 473 -21.74 -1.03 -24.54
CA VAL A 473 -20.84 -1.43 -23.45
C VAL A 473 -19.38 -1.29 -23.90
N PRO A 474 -18.57 -0.42 -23.28
CA PRO A 474 -17.15 -0.27 -23.62
C PRO A 474 -16.29 -1.37 -22.99
N MET A 475 -16.75 -2.62 -23.05
CA MET A 475 -16.09 -3.78 -22.49
C MET A 475 -16.36 -5.03 -23.34
N PHE A 476 -15.37 -5.88 -23.52
CA PHE A 476 -15.62 -7.28 -23.88
C PHE A 476 -14.57 -8.25 -23.39
N PHE A 477 -14.98 -9.52 -23.28
CA PHE A 477 -14.12 -10.65 -23.02
C PHE A 477 -13.91 -11.45 -24.32
N TRP A 478 -12.67 -11.57 -24.78
CA TRP A 478 -12.26 -12.33 -25.97
C TRP A 478 -11.80 -13.74 -25.57
N CYS A 479 -12.67 -14.70 -25.82
CA CYS A 479 -12.47 -16.11 -25.55
C CYS A 479 -11.32 -16.68 -26.40
N THR A 480 -10.29 -17.19 -25.74
CA THR A 480 -9.12 -17.81 -26.38
C THR A 480 -8.85 -19.17 -25.72
N ALA A 481 -8.66 -20.24 -26.50
CA ALA A 481 -8.51 -21.61 -26.00
C ALA A 481 -7.13 -22.24 -26.28
N SER A 482 -6.12 -21.42 -26.60
CA SER A 482 -4.72 -21.82 -26.77
C SER A 482 -4.13 -22.35 -25.47
N HIS A 483 -3.11 -23.21 -25.54
CA HIS A 483 -2.40 -23.72 -24.35
C HIS A 483 -1.50 -22.65 -23.71
N GLU A 484 -1.25 -22.79 -22.41
CA GLU A 484 -0.20 -22.05 -21.70
C GLU A 484 1.18 -22.70 -21.89
N GLU A 485 2.22 -21.88 -22.01
CA GLU A 485 3.62 -22.31 -22.11
C GLU A 485 4.43 -21.83 -20.90
N ILE A 486 5.49 -22.56 -20.55
CA ILE A 486 6.48 -22.16 -19.56
C ILE A 486 7.69 -21.57 -20.31
N PRO A 487 8.12 -20.32 -20.04
CA PRO A 487 9.31 -19.74 -20.65
C PRO A 487 10.60 -20.42 -20.16
N SER A 488 11.71 -20.15 -20.83
CA SER A 488 13.04 -20.67 -20.48
C SER A 488 13.53 -20.33 -19.07
N SER A 489 12.93 -19.35 -18.38
CA SER A 489 13.21 -19.06 -16.96
C SER A 489 12.52 -20.01 -15.97
N GLY A 490 11.63 -20.90 -16.43
CA GLY A 490 11.02 -21.99 -15.65
C GLY A 490 10.02 -21.60 -14.55
N LYS A 491 9.97 -20.33 -14.13
CA LYS A 491 9.19 -19.86 -12.96
C LYS A 491 7.93 -19.07 -13.30
N SER A 492 7.55 -18.97 -14.57
CA SER A 492 6.42 -18.14 -15.03
C SER A 492 5.57 -18.86 -16.09
N TYR A 493 4.58 -18.15 -16.65
CA TYR A 493 3.76 -18.64 -17.75
C TYR A 493 3.62 -17.57 -18.84
N LEU A 494 3.45 -17.99 -20.08
CA LEU A 494 3.06 -17.14 -21.22
C LEU A 494 2.01 -17.84 -22.09
N ASN A 495 1.32 -17.07 -22.93
CA ASN A 495 0.35 -17.57 -23.90
C ASN A 495 0.45 -16.72 -25.17
N ARG A 496 1.02 -17.30 -26.23
CA ARG A 496 1.35 -16.58 -27.46
C ARG A 496 0.12 -16.06 -28.19
N THR A 497 -0.97 -16.82 -28.19
CA THR A 497 -2.22 -16.42 -28.85
C THR A 497 -2.88 -15.25 -28.14
N GLU A 498 -2.88 -15.24 -26.80
CA GLU A 498 -3.33 -14.07 -26.05
C GLU A 498 -2.46 -12.84 -26.34
N ALA A 499 -1.13 -12.98 -26.33
CA ALA A 499 -0.22 -11.87 -26.64
C ALA A 499 -0.45 -11.30 -28.05
N ALA A 500 -0.66 -12.17 -29.05
CA ALA A 500 -1.00 -11.76 -30.41
C ALA A 500 -2.39 -11.11 -30.51
N HIS A 501 -3.36 -11.46 -29.65
CA HIS A 501 -4.65 -10.75 -29.55
C HIS A 501 -4.48 -9.36 -28.91
N ILE A 502 -3.69 -9.25 -27.84
CA ILE A 502 -3.36 -7.99 -27.17
C ILE A 502 -2.66 -7.02 -28.14
N GLY A 503 -1.63 -7.48 -28.87
CA GLY A 503 -0.91 -6.68 -29.88
C GLY A 503 -1.84 -6.15 -30.98
N LYS A 504 -2.67 -7.02 -31.59
CA LYS A 504 -3.67 -6.64 -32.59
C LYS A 504 -4.64 -5.57 -32.08
N VAL A 505 -5.06 -5.65 -30.82
CA VAL A 505 -5.97 -4.67 -30.20
C VAL A 505 -5.28 -3.34 -29.91
N ALA A 506 -4.06 -3.37 -29.36
CA ALA A 506 -3.24 -2.16 -29.19
C ALA A 506 -2.99 -1.45 -30.53
N THR A 507 -2.56 -2.20 -31.55
CA THR A 507 -2.37 -1.72 -32.93
C THR A 507 -3.65 -1.16 -33.54
N LYS A 508 -4.83 -1.76 -33.30
CA LYS A 508 -6.11 -1.19 -33.74
C LYS A 508 -6.41 0.12 -32.99
N PHE A 509 -6.25 0.19 -31.67
CA PHE A 509 -6.50 1.43 -30.91
C PHE A 509 -5.59 2.60 -31.33
N LEU A 510 -4.28 2.34 -31.52
CA LEU A 510 -3.34 3.33 -32.07
C LEU A 510 -3.82 3.85 -33.44
N ARG A 511 -4.27 2.94 -34.33
CA ARG A 511 -4.85 3.29 -35.64
C ARG A 511 -6.21 4.01 -35.57
N CYS A 512 -6.87 4.04 -34.41
CA CYS A 512 -8.12 4.77 -34.18
C CYS A 512 -7.90 6.15 -33.53
N GLY A 513 -6.64 6.59 -33.36
CA GLY A 513 -6.31 7.89 -32.77
C GLY A 513 -6.10 7.89 -31.25
N ILE A 514 -6.21 6.74 -30.57
CA ILE A 514 -5.83 6.65 -29.15
C ILE A 514 -4.31 6.72 -29.04
N ARG A 515 -3.78 7.58 -28.16
CA ARG A 515 -2.33 7.70 -27.94
C ARG A 515 -1.79 6.52 -27.13
N ALA A 516 -0.51 6.19 -27.32
CA ALA A 516 0.15 5.10 -26.60
C ALA A 516 0.12 5.27 -25.06
N ASP A 517 0.28 6.49 -24.55
CA ASP A 517 0.26 6.77 -23.11
C ASP A 517 -1.10 6.50 -22.45
N GLN A 518 -2.19 6.53 -23.23
CA GLN A 518 -3.56 6.26 -22.79
C GLN A 518 -3.90 4.77 -22.67
N ILE A 519 -3.03 3.88 -23.16
CA ILE A 519 -3.22 2.43 -23.18
C ILE A 519 -2.36 1.80 -22.06
N GLY A 520 -2.94 0.85 -21.31
CA GLY A 520 -2.21 -0.03 -20.40
C GLY A 520 -2.50 -1.49 -20.67
N ILE A 521 -1.48 -2.33 -20.54
CA ILE A 521 -1.56 -3.78 -20.67
C ILE A 521 -1.21 -4.41 -19.33
N ILE A 522 -2.18 -5.10 -18.74
CA ILE A 522 -2.06 -5.80 -17.47
C ILE A 522 -1.94 -7.30 -17.73
N THR A 523 -0.97 -7.96 -17.10
CA THR A 523 -0.86 -9.42 -17.09
C THR A 523 -0.35 -9.94 -15.75
N PRO A 524 -0.88 -11.07 -15.23
CA PRO A 524 -0.46 -11.64 -13.95
C PRO A 524 0.91 -12.33 -13.98
N TYR A 525 1.53 -12.54 -15.15
CA TYR A 525 2.78 -13.29 -15.28
C TYR A 525 3.88 -12.50 -15.98
N GLU A 526 5.06 -12.46 -15.37
CA GLU A 526 6.23 -11.76 -15.88
C GLU A 526 6.71 -12.34 -17.24
N GLY A 527 6.60 -13.65 -17.44
CA GLY A 527 6.88 -14.28 -18.74
C GLY A 527 5.98 -13.74 -19.86
N GLN A 528 4.69 -13.57 -19.60
CA GLN A 528 3.77 -12.93 -20.53
C GLN A 528 4.05 -11.42 -20.68
N ARG A 529 4.42 -10.71 -19.62
CA ARG A 529 4.76 -9.28 -19.68
C ARG A 529 5.93 -9.04 -20.64
N ALA A 530 7.02 -9.78 -20.45
CA ALA A 530 8.19 -9.73 -21.33
C ALA A 530 7.85 -10.17 -22.77
N TYR A 531 7.08 -11.25 -22.94
CA TYR A 531 6.71 -11.74 -24.26
C TYR A 531 5.80 -10.77 -25.04
N ILE A 532 4.85 -10.09 -24.37
CA ILE A 532 4.01 -9.06 -25.01
C ILE A 532 4.87 -7.88 -25.49
N VAL A 533 5.79 -7.38 -24.66
CA VAL A 533 6.71 -6.30 -25.07
C VAL A 533 7.55 -6.73 -26.26
N GLN A 534 8.13 -7.93 -26.22
CA GLN A 534 8.93 -8.47 -27.33
C GLN A 534 8.11 -8.66 -28.61
N HIS A 535 6.88 -9.16 -28.53
CA HIS A 535 5.99 -9.35 -29.68
C HIS A 535 5.66 -8.01 -30.36
N MET A 536 5.25 -7.00 -29.59
CA MET A 536 4.89 -5.68 -30.14
C MET A 536 6.07 -4.96 -30.81
N LEU A 537 7.32 -5.26 -30.44
CA LEU A 537 8.53 -4.67 -31.03
C LEU A 537 9.08 -5.43 -32.24
N LEU A 538 8.57 -6.64 -32.54
CA LEU A 538 9.07 -7.52 -33.60
C LEU A 538 8.02 -7.93 -34.63
N SER A 539 6.72 -7.90 -34.29
CA SER A 539 5.66 -8.51 -35.11
C SER A 539 4.50 -7.56 -35.44
N ASP A 540 4.47 -6.37 -34.84
CA ASP A 540 3.41 -5.38 -35.06
C ASP A 540 3.86 -4.25 -36.02
N PRO A 541 2.95 -3.65 -36.81
CA PRO A 541 3.29 -2.92 -38.05
C PRO A 541 3.37 -1.38 -37.92
N LEU A 542 3.54 -0.83 -36.71
CA LEU A 542 3.69 0.62 -36.48
C LEU A 542 5.09 0.94 -35.94
N ASN A 543 5.43 2.23 -35.79
CA ASN A 543 6.71 2.65 -35.21
C ASN A 543 6.91 2.07 -33.80
N ASN A 544 8.03 1.37 -33.57
CA ASN A 544 8.43 0.79 -32.29
C ASN A 544 8.37 1.77 -31.12
N GLU A 545 8.66 3.05 -31.34
CA GLU A 545 8.56 4.11 -30.32
C GLU A 545 7.13 4.29 -29.76
N LEU A 546 6.09 3.91 -30.52
CA LEU A 546 4.71 3.94 -30.05
C LEU A 546 4.44 2.77 -29.10
N TYR A 547 4.92 1.57 -29.42
CA TYR A 547 4.76 0.40 -28.55
C TYR A 547 5.58 0.52 -27.26
N GLN A 548 6.77 1.13 -27.31
CA GLN A 548 7.57 1.45 -26.12
C GLN A 548 6.86 2.42 -25.14
N LYS A 549 5.91 3.23 -25.64
CA LYS A 549 5.11 4.17 -24.82
C LYS A 549 3.84 3.52 -24.24
N ILE A 550 3.50 2.29 -24.62
CA ILE A 550 2.41 1.52 -24.01
C ILE A 550 2.92 0.85 -22.73
N GLU A 551 2.20 1.05 -21.64
CA GLU A 551 2.61 0.56 -20.32
C GLU A 551 2.24 -0.92 -20.14
N VAL A 552 3.22 -1.83 -20.09
CA VAL A 552 3.01 -3.28 -19.92
C VAL A 552 3.57 -3.76 -18.58
N ALA A 553 2.70 -4.11 -17.63
CA ALA A 553 3.10 -4.43 -16.25
C ALA A 553 2.16 -5.41 -15.51
N SER A 554 2.56 -5.80 -14.30
CA SER A 554 1.74 -6.64 -13.42
C SER A 554 0.60 -5.89 -12.75
N VAL A 555 -0.39 -6.63 -12.22
CA VAL A 555 -1.51 -6.07 -11.45
C VAL A 555 -1.02 -5.20 -10.28
N ASP A 556 0.03 -5.64 -9.58
CA ASP A 556 0.64 -4.95 -8.45
C ASP A 556 1.27 -3.61 -8.86
N ALA A 557 2.01 -3.61 -9.97
CA ALA A 557 2.65 -2.40 -10.51
C ALA A 557 1.63 -1.35 -10.98
N PHE A 558 0.43 -1.78 -11.38
CA PHE A 558 -0.69 -0.92 -11.77
C PHE A 558 -1.56 -0.38 -10.61
N GLN A 559 -1.34 -0.77 -9.34
CA GLN A 559 -2.03 -0.10 -8.22
C GLN A 559 -1.57 1.37 -8.11
N GLY A 560 -2.48 2.25 -7.70
CA GLY A 560 -2.30 3.71 -7.77
C GLY A 560 -2.37 4.31 -9.18
N ARG A 561 -2.29 3.51 -10.25
CA ARG A 561 -2.37 3.99 -11.64
C ARG A 561 -3.79 3.90 -12.22
N GLU A 562 -3.99 4.54 -13.36
CA GLU A 562 -5.16 4.44 -14.25
C GLU A 562 -4.76 4.74 -15.70
N LYS A 563 -5.58 4.27 -16.64
CA LYS A 563 -5.44 4.48 -18.09
C LYS A 563 -6.81 4.67 -18.73
N ASP A 564 -6.86 5.19 -19.94
CA ASP A 564 -8.14 5.34 -20.65
C ASP A 564 -8.65 4.00 -21.14
N ILE A 565 -7.75 3.19 -21.72
CA ILE A 565 -8.00 1.81 -22.16
C ILE A 565 -7.10 0.85 -21.38
N ILE A 566 -7.67 -0.26 -20.90
CA ILE A 566 -6.94 -1.39 -20.32
C ILE A 566 -7.15 -2.66 -21.13
N LEU A 567 -6.05 -3.35 -21.43
CA LEU A 567 -6.04 -4.70 -22.00
C LEU A 567 -5.55 -5.67 -20.91
N LEU A 568 -6.31 -6.72 -20.61
CA LEU A 568 -5.97 -7.71 -19.58
C LEU A 568 -5.75 -9.09 -20.24
N SER A 569 -4.54 -9.65 -20.14
CA SER A 569 -4.25 -11.04 -20.53
C SER A 569 -4.33 -11.93 -19.29
N CYS A 570 -5.09 -13.02 -19.36
CA CYS A 570 -5.25 -13.98 -18.26
C CYS A 570 -4.20 -15.10 -18.27
N VAL A 571 -3.64 -15.42 -19.43
CA VAL A 571 -2.63 -16.46 -19.72
C VAL A 571 -3.11 -17.90 -19.50
N ARG A 572 -3.76 -18.18 -18.38
CA ARG A 572 -3.97 -19.55 -17.87
C ARG A 572 -5.01 -20.32 -18.67
N SER A 573 -4.57 -21.45 -19.20
CA SER A 573 -5.30 -22.32 -20.10
C SER A 573 -4.74 -23.74 -20.02
N ASN A 574 -5.31 -24.53 -19.09
CA ASN A 574 -4.87 -25.87 -18.72
C ASN A 574 -6.06 -26.72 -18.22
N GLU A 575 -5.88 -28.03 -18.18
CA GLU A 575 -6.99 -28.95 -17.87
C GLU A 575 -7.16 -29.25 -16.37
N HIS A 576 -6.07 -29.30 -15.59
CA HIS A 576 -6.10 -29.77 -14.19
C HIS A 576 -5.43 -28.84 -13.16
N SER A 577 -4.76 -27.76 -13.58
CA SER A 577 -4.03 -26.88 -12.65
C SER A 577 -4.93 -25.75 -12.10
N GLY A 578 -4.53 -25.20 -10.95
CA GLY A 578 -5.13 -23.97 -10.42
C GLY A 578 -4.67 -22.73 -11.19
N ILE A 579 -5.53 -21.72 -11.31
CA ILE A 579 -5.20 -20.44 -11.97
C ILE A 579 -4.18 -19.57 -11.22
N GLY A 580 -3.68 -20.04 -10.06
CA GLY A 580 -2.59 -19.44 -9.31
C GLY A 580 -2.90 -18.00 -8.88
N PHE A 581 -2.05 -17.06 -9.31
CA PHE A 581 -2.12 -15.63 -9.04
C PHE A 581 -3.49 -15.00 -9.32
N LEU A 582 -4.23 -15.50 -10.33
CA LEU A 582 -5.58 -15.01 -10.66
C LEU A 582 -6.67 -15.37 -9.63
N ASN A 583 -6.33 -16.11 -8.56
CA ASN A 583 -7.28 -16.55 -7.54
C ASN A 583 -7.52 -15.51 -6.43
N ASP A 584 -6.68 -14.48 -6.26
CA ASP A 584 -6.92 -13.44 -5.26
C ASP A 584 -8.02 -12.46 -5.76
N PRO A 585 -9.16 -12.34 -5.06
CA PRO A 585 -10.23 -11.43 -5.47
C PRO A 585 -9.78 -9.96 -5.53
N ARG A 586 -8.79 -9.56 -4.72
CA ARG A 586 -8.25 -8.20 -4.68
C ARG A 586 -7.43 -7.88 -5.92
N ARG A 587 -6.75 -8.89 -6.50
CA ARG A 587 -6.04 -8.78 -7.79
C ARG A 587 -7.01 -8.56 -8.94
N LEU A 588 -8.12 -9.31 -8.95
CA LEU A 588 -9.19 -9.08 -9.93
C LEU A 588 -9.81 -7.69 -9.77
N ASN A 589 -10.14 -7.26 -8.55
CA ASN A 589 -10.68 -5.93 -8.29
C ASN A 589 -9.78 -4.80 -8.80
N VAL A 590 -8.47 -4.84 -8.51
CA VAL A 590 -7.51 -3.86 -9.06
C VAL A 590 -7.53 -3.88 -10.57
N ALA A 591 -7.39 -5.05 -11.21
CA ALA A 591 -7.30 -5.17 -12.67
C ALA A 591 -8.54 -4.60 -13.40
N LEU A 592 -9.75 -4.90 -12.93
CA LEU A 592 -11.00 -4.40 -13.53
C LEU A 592 -11.17 -2.88 -13.38
N THR A 593 -10.55 -2.27 -12.37
CA THR A 593 -10.80 -0.88 -11.97
C THR A 593 -9.68 0.10 -12.36
N ARG A 594 -8.80 -0.29 -13.30
CA ARG A 594 -7.75 0.59 -13.85
C ARG A 594 -8.19 1.43 -15.04
N ALA A 595 -9.22 1.01 -15.78
CA ALA A 595 -9.72 1.72 -16.95
C ALA A 595 -10.55 2.96 -16.59
N ARG A 596 -10.55 3.98 -17.46
CA ARG A 596 -11.51 5.10 -17.44
C ARG A 596 -12.61 4.89 -18.46
N TYR A 597 -12.25 4.65 -19.72
CA TYR A 597 -13.18 4.59 -20.85
C TYR A 597 -13.51 3.16 -21.28
N GLY A 598 -12.53 2.25 -21.37
CA GLY A 598 -12.77 0.89 -21.88
C GLY A 598 -11.84 -0.21 -21.39
N LEU A 599 -12.34 -1.45 -21.37
CA LEU A 599 -11.64 -2.63 -20.84
C LEU A 599 -11.82 -3.85 -21.77
N ILE A 600 -10.72 -4.45 -22.22
CA ILE A 600 -10.75 -5.70 -22.99
C ILE A 600 -10.00 -6.77 -22.21
N ILE A 601 -10.63 -7.93 -22.02
CA ILE A 601 -10.07 -9.07 -21.31
C ILE A 601 -9.87 -10.21 -22.31
N VAL A 602 -8.71 -10.86 -22.32
CA VAL A 602 -8.40 -12.01 -23.19
C VAL A 602 -8.03 -13.20 -22.31
N GLY A 603 -8.66 -14.36 -22.53
CA GLY A 603 -8.37 -15.55 -21.73
C GLY A 603 -9.23 -16.77 -22.04
N ASN A 604 -8.96 -17.89 -21.36
CA ASN A 604 -9.74 -19.12 -21.51
C ASN A 604 -10.93 -19.15 -20.52
N PRO A 605 -12.18 -19.00 -20.99
CA PRO A 605 -13.34 -18.94 -20.12
C PRO A 605 -13.63 -20.28 -19.42
N LYS A 606 -13.26 -21.43 -20.01
CA LYS A 606 -13.47 -22.78 -19.43
C LYS A 606 -12.60 -23.05 -18.19
N VAL A 607 -11.47 -22.34 -18.09
CA VAL A 607 -10.48 -22.48 -17.02
C VAL A 607 -10.75 -21.43 -15.93
N LEU A 608 -11.08 -20.20 -16.34
CA LEU A 608 -11.42 -19.12 -15.43
C LEU A 608 -12.77 -19.35 -14.72
N SER A 609 -13.80 -19.88 -15.39
CA SER A 609 -15.11 -20.17 -14.77
C SER A 609 -15.08 -21.22 -13.63
N ARG A 610 -13.92 -21.85 -13.38
CA ARG A 610 -13.70 -22.73 -12.23
C ARG A 610 -13.63 -21.98 -10.90
N GLN A 611 -13.34 -20.67 -10.92
CA GLN A 611 -13.31 -19.83 -9.72
C GLN A 611 -14.55 -18.93 -9.61
N PRO A 612 -15.19 -18.78 -8.43
CA PRO A 612 -16.49 -18.12 -8.31
C PRO A 612 -16.53 -16.66 -8.76
N MET A 613 -15.45 -15.90 -8.55
CA MET A 613 -15.35 -14.50 -8.98
C MET A 613 -15.27 -14.37 -10.51
N TRP A 614 -14.44 -15.20 -11.13
CA TRP A 614 -14.28 -15.27 -12.59
C TRP A 614 -15.54 -15.82 -13.28
N HIS A 615 -16.22 -16.79 -12.67
CA HIS A 615 -17.54 -17.25 -13.13
C HIS A 615 -18.59 -16.13 -13.07
N SER A 616 -18.57 -15.29 -12.03
CA SER A 616 -19.46 -14.13 -11.92
C SER A 616 -19.16 -13.07 -12.99
N LEU A 617 -17.88 -12.85 -13.31
CA LEU A 617 -17.45 -11.99 -14.43
C LEU A 617 -17.90 -12.54 -15.78
N LEU A 618 -17.65 -13.83 -16.06
CA LEU A 618 -18.05 -14.45 -17.33
C LEU A 618 -19.57 -14.50 -17.51
N ARG A 619 -20.32 -14.68 -16.42
CA ARG A 619 -21.78 -14.52 -16.38
C ARG A 619 -22.18 -13.10 -16.75
N PHE A 620 -21.59 -12.08 -16.11
CA PHE A 620 -21.86 -10.67 -16.40
C PHE A 620 -21.54 -10.31 -17.86
N CYS A 621 -20.40 -10.77 -18.40
CA CYS A 621 -20.06 -10.58 -19.81
C CYS A 621 -21.13 -11.21 -20.73
N ARG A 622 -21.58 -12.43 -20.44
CA ARG A 622 -22.62 -13.11 -21.22
C ARG A 622 -23.98 -12.41 -21.14
N GLU A 623 -24.39 -11.97 -19.96
CA GLU A 623 -25.69 -11.31 -19.70
C GLU A 623 -25.77 -9.89 -20.31
N ASN A 624 -24.64 -9.30 -20.71
CA ASN A 624 -24.57 -8.01 -21.40
C ASN A 624 -24.11 -8.13 -22.87
N HIS A 625 -24.12 -9.33 -23.46
CA HIS A 625 -23.66 -9.59 -24.85
C HIS A 625 -22.21 -9.09 -25.11
N CYS A 626 -21.32 -9.33 -24.16
CA CYS A 626 -19.92 -8.86 -24.11
C CYS A 626 -18.90 -10.01 -24.11
N LEU A 627 -19.24 -11.18 -24.66
CA LEU A 627 -18.43 -12.41 -24.63
C LEU A 627 -18.28 -12.95 -26.05
N PHE A 628 -17.06 -12.90 -26.62
CA PHE A 628 -16.85 -13.14 -28.06
C PHE A 628 -15.68 -14.08 -28.38
N ASP A 629 -15.77 -14.77 -29.53
CA ASP A 629 -14.67 -15.49 -30.17
C ASP A 629 -14.49 -15.07 -31.64
N GLY A 630 -13.59 -15.74 -32.36
CA GLY A 630 -13.22 -15.41 -33.73
C GLY A 630 -12.18 -14.29 -33.85
N PRO A 631 -11.90 -13.81 -35.08
CA PRO A 631 -10.95 -12.72 -35.32
C PRO A 631 -11.56 -11.34 -35.02
N LEU A 632 -10.73 -10.38 -34.61
CA LEU A 632 -11.14 -9.01 -34.24
C LEU A 632 -12.06 -8.32 -35.29
N ASN A 633 -11.85 -8.62 -36.57
CA ASN A 633 -12.58 -8.05 -37.70
C ASN A 633 -14.01 -8.60 -37.86
N ALA A 634 -14.29 -9.77 -37.27
CA ALA A 634 -15.53 -10.53 -37.42
C ALA A 634 -15.81 -11.38 -36.17
N LEU A 635 -15.79 -10.72 -35.00
CA LEU A 635 -16.08 -11.33 -33.70
C LEU A 635 -17.51 -11.90 -33.67
N LYS A 636 -17.68 -13.06 -33.04
CA LYS A 636 -18.97 -13.74 -32.88
C LYS A 636 -19.27 -13.97 -31.40
N GLU A 637 -20.55 -13.93 -31.03
CA GLU A 637 -20.96 -14.14 -29.64
C GLU A 637 -20.67 -15.59 -29.20
N TYR A 638 -19.87 -15.76 -28.14
CA TYR A 638 -19.39 -17.06 -27.69
C TYR A 638 -20.41 -17.76 -26.78
N LYS A 639 -21.18 -18.67 -27.39
CA LYS A 639 -22.30 -19.38 -26.73
C LYS A 639 -21.80 -20.65 -26.01
N VAL A 640 -21.48 -20.50 -24.72
CA VAL A 640 -21.14 -21.62 -23.83
C VAL A 640 -21.99 -21.59 -22.56
N ASP A 641 -22.51 -22.75 -22.19
CA ASP A 641 -23.16 -22.98 -20.90
C ASP A 641 -22.12 -23.26 -19.81
N PHE A 642 -21.84 -22.23 -19.01
CA PHE A 642 -21.10 -22.39 -17.76
C PHE A 642 -21.94 -23.20 -16.77
N ASN A 643 -21.42 -24.38 -16.38
CA ASN A 643 -22.10 -25.30 -15.48
C ASN A 643 -22.68 -24.61 -14.22
N LYS A 644 -23.94 -24.92 -13.88
CA LYS A 644 -24.67 -24.30 -12.75
C LYS A 644 -24.13 -24.71 -11.36
N GLY A 645 -23.19 -25.65 -11.28
CA GLY A 645 -22.70 -26.22 -10.02
C GLY A 645 -21.74 -25.30 -9.24
N LYS A 646 -21.88 -25.30 -7.91
CA LYS A 646 -20.95 -24.71 -6.91
C LYS A 646 -20.81 -23.17 -6.91
N ALA A 647 -21.85 -22.43 -7.26
CA ALA A 647 -21.90 -20.95 -7.13
C ALA A 647 -22.74 -20.46 -5.92
N ASN A 648 -22.67 -21.13 -4.77
CA ASN A 648 -23.33 -20.69 -3.52
C ASN A 648 -22.52 -19.61 -2.80
N LEU A 649 -22.29 -18.47 -3.46
CA LEU A 649 -22.09 -17.20 -2.75
C LEU A 649 -23.44 -16.48 -2.65
N PRO A 650 -23.66 -15.63 -1.64
CA PRO A 650 -24.82 -14.74 -1.56
C PRO A 650 -24.68 -13.61 -2.58
N VAL A 651 -24.83 -13.95 -3.86
CA VAL A 651 -25.05 -12.96 -4.92
C VAL A 651 -26.44 -12.37 -4.68
N LEU A 652 -26.48 -11.19 -4.05
CA LEU A 652 -27.62 -10.28 -4.18
C LEU A 652 -27.98 -10.22 -5.67
N LYS A 653 -29.24 -10.56 -6.01
CA LYS A 653 -29.71 -10.87 -7.36
C LYS A 653 -28.95 -10.05 -8.41
N THR A 654 -28.29 -10.69 -9.38
CA THR A 654 -27.62 -9.98 -10.48
C THR A 654 -28.66 -9.11 -11.18
N ILE A 655 -28.64 -7.81 -10.87
CA ILE A 655 -29.58 -6.84 -11.42
C ILE A 655 -29.22 -6.70 -12.90
N THR A 656 -30.13 -7.06 -13.80
CA THR A 656 -29.87 -6.91 -15.24
C THR A 656 -30.02 -5.44 -15.65
N MET A 657 -29.52 -5.05 -16.83
CA MET A 657 -29.79 -3.69 -17.34
C MET A 657 -31.29 -3.39 -17.47
N LYS A 658 -32.15 -4.39 -17.71
CA LYS A 658 -33.62 -4.22 -17.66
C LYS A 658 -34.09 -3.84 -16.25
N ASP A 659 -33.63 -4.55 -15.22
CA ASP A 659 -34.01 -4.27 -13.83
C ASP A 659 -33.51 -2.89 -13.37
N MET A 660 -32.34 -2.44 -13.84
CA MET A 660 -31.83 -1.09 -13.58
C MET A 660 -32.63 0.00 -14.30
N LEU A 661 -33.02 -0.22 -15.56
CA LEU A 661 -33.83 0.73 -16.30
C LEU A 661 -35.20 0.95 -15.63
N VAL A 662 -35.84 -0.10 -15.11
CA VAL A 662 -37.10 0.04 -14.35
C VAL A 662 -36.90 0.85 -13.06
N ASN A 663 -35.84 0.58 -12.30
CA ASN A 663 -35.57 1.30 -11.06
C ASN A 663 -35.17 2.78 -11.30
N ASN A 664 -34.36 3.05 -12.33
CA ASN A 664 -33.90 4.41 -12.65
C ASN A 664 -35.00 5.30 -13.26
N TYR A 665 -36.02 4.74 -13.92
CA TYR A 665 -37.17 5.51 -14.42
C TYR A 665 -38.23 5.83 -13.34
N SER A 666 -38.06 5.34 -12.11
CA SER A 666 -39.10 5.39 -11.07
C SER A 666 -39.03 6.60 -10.12
N GLN A 667 -38.29 7.67 -10.44
CA GLN A 667 -38.42 8.98 -9.79
C GLN A 667 -38.24 10.17 -10.75
N ASN A 668 -39.34 10.65 -11.36
CA ASN A 668 -39.91 11.98 -11.09
C ASN A 668 -40.90 12.46 -12.17
N ARG A 669 -42.13 12.77 -11.76
CA ARG A 669 -42.90 13.86 -12.36
C ARG A 669 -43.49 14.76 -11.27
N ASN A 670 -42.81 15.88 -11.08
CA ASN A 670 -43.30 17.16 -10.56
C ASN A 670 -43.84 17.22 -9.12
N LYS A 671 -43.03 17.83 -8.24
CA LYS A 671 -43.36 19.14 -7.66
C LYS A 671 -42.06 19.92 -7.38
N LEU A 672 -41.89 21.08 -8.01
CA LEU A 672 -40.82 22.02 -7.66
C LEU A 672 -41.29 22.96 -6.53
N PRO A 673 -40.40 23.30 -5.59
CA PRO A 673 -40.39 24.60 -4.92
C PRO A 673 -39.54 25.59 -5.74
N CYS A 674 -40.00 26.84 -5.87
CA CYS A 674 -39.20 27.90 -6.50
C CYS A 674 -38.28 28.61 -5.48
N ARG A 675 -37.34 29.41 -6.02
CA ARG A 675 -36.28 30.13 -5.29
C ARG A 675 -36.79 30.93 -4.08
N PRO A 676 -35.97 31.08 -3.01
CA PRO A 676 -36.20 32.14 -2.03
C PRO A 676 -36.05 33.52 -2.69
N LYS A 677 -36.80 34.51 -2.22
CA LYS A 677 -36.60 35.93 -2.51
C LYS A 677 -36.23 36.68 -1.23
N VAL A 678 -35.46 37.76 -1.39
CA VAL A 678 -35.00 38.63 -0.31
C VAL A 678 -36.18 39.45 0.25
N ASN A 679 -36.25 39.58 1.58
CA ASN A 679 -37.13 40.56 2.23
C ASN A 679 -36.52 41.96 2.14
N SER A 680 -37.25 42.90 1.53
CA SER A 680 -36.98 44.34 1.69
C SER A 680 -38.27 45.15 1.47
N SER A 681 -38.35 46.29 2.16
CA SER A 681 -39.41 47.31 2.12
C SER A 681 -40.78 46.97 2.72
N TYR A 682 -41.17 47.78 3.69
CA TYR A 682 -42.58 48.19 3.88
C TYR A 682 -43.02 49.03 2.67
N ARG A 683 -44.29 48.89 2.25
CA ARG A 683 -45.33 49.95 2.26
C ARG A 683 -46.53 49.58 1.38
N ASP A 684 -47.72 49.94 1.86
CA ASP A 684 -48.92 50.45 1.17
C ASP A 684 -49.49 49.64 -0.06
N GLU A 685 -50.79 49.57 -0.34
CA GLU A 685 -52.01 49.82 0.43
C GLU A 685 -53.20 49.03 -0.20
N LEU A 686 -54.26 48.83 0.59
CA LEU A 686 -55.69 48.68 0.26
C LEU A 686 -56.20 48.06 -1.07
N SER A 687 -57.34 47.34 -0.92
CA SER A 687 -58.45 47.16 -1.90
C SER A 687 -58.24 46.16 -3.05
N LEU A 688 -59.29 45.57 -3.69
CA LEU A 688 -60.66 45.17 -3.31
C LEU A 688 -61.21 44.25 -4.43
N ILE A 689 -62.33 43.54 -4.19
CA ILE A 689 -63.25 42.95 -5.21
C ILE A 689 -62.66 41.80 -6.08
N SER A 690 -63.42 40.80 -6.55
CA SER A 690 -64.58 40.06 -6.00
C SER A 690 -64.84 38.79 -6.85
N MET A 691 -65.61 37.83 -6.31
CA MET A 691 -66.30 36.74 -7.03
C MET A 691 -65.42 35.67 -7.75
N GLY A 692 -65.83 34.39 -7.78
CA GLY A 692 -66.94 33.75 -7.08
C GLY A 692 -67.19 32.29 -7.52
N ARG A 693 -68.10 31.60 -6.80
CA ARG A 693 -68.91 30.39 -7.14
C ARG A 693 -68.23 29.32 -8.02
N SER A 694 -68.09 28.06 -7.58
CA SER A 694 -69.20 27.12 -7.25
C SER A 694 -68.64 26.00 -6.35
N GLN A 695 -69.28 25.52 -5.27
CA GLN A 695 -70.39 24.53 -5.23
C GLN A 695 -70.20 23.35 -6.21
N ALA A 696 -70.22 22.06 -5.79
CA ALA A 696 -70.37 21.42 -4.47
C ALA A 696 -69.65 20.03 -4.50
N THR A 697 -69.82 18.98 -3.66
CA THR A 697 -70.85 18.59 -2.66
C THR A 697 -70.29 17.55 -1.66
N SER A 698 -71.15 17.05 -0.75
CA SER A 698 -71.19 15.75 -0.01
C SER A 698 -70.25 14.59 -0.43
N SER A 699 -69.82 13.67 0.47
CA SER A 699 -70.18 13.48 1.90
C SER A 699 -69.30 12.47 2.67
N LEU A 700 -69.12 12.76 3.98
CA LEU A 700 -69.15 11.86 5.15
C LEU A 700 -68.25 10.60 5.25
N LEU A 701 -67.28 10.70 6.17
CA LEU A 701 -67.03 9.80 7.33
C LEU A 701 -67.15 8.26 7.18
N SER A 702 -66.00 7.56 7.35
CA SER A 702 -65.91 6.39 8.25
C SER A 702 -64.47 5.98 8.62
N SER A 703 -64.05 6.31 9.85
CA SER A 703 -63.31 5.47 10.83
C SER A 703 -62.00 4.68 10.51
N PHE A 704 -61.16 4.62 11.55
CA PHE A 704 -60.06 3.66 11.86
C PHE A 704 -58.62 3.96 11.41
N ASP A 705 -57.79 4.32 12.41
CA ASP A 705 -56.32 4.25 12.38
C ASP A 705 -55.79 2.83 12.71
N PRO A 706 -54.68 2.38 12.09
CA PRO A 706 -53.84 1.28 12.58
C PRO A 706 -52.66 1.77 13.45
N PRO A 707 -52.02 0.90 14.28
CA PRO A 707 -51.29 1.34 15.47
C PRO A 707 -49.76 1.49 15.34
N ILE A 708 -49.18 2.24 16.29
CA ILE A 708 -47.75 2.32 16.61
C ILE A 708 -47.37 1.26 17.66
N PRO A 709 -46.21 0.60 17.56
CA PRO A 709 -45.46 0.11 18.71
C PRO A 709 -44.15 0.90 18.92
N TYR A 710 -43.90 1.31 20.17
CA TYR A 710 -42.65 1.93 20.62
C TYR A 710 -41.55 0.89 20.89
N ASN A 711 -40.28 1.32 20.86
CA ASN A 711 -39.48 1.30 22.10
C ASN A 711 -38.21 2.18 22.03
N MET A 712 -38.02 2.97 23.09
CA MET A 712 -36.84 3.78 23.39
C MET A 712 -36.82 3.97 24.91
N PHE A 713 -35.65 3.85 25.56
CA PHE A 713 -35.52 4.03 27.00
C PHE A 713 -34.57 5.17 27.37
N MET A 714 -35.02 6.02 28.29
CA MET A 714 -34.27 7.04 29.01
C MET A 714 -34.78 7.08 30.46
N LEU A 715 -33.91 7.44 31.41
CA LEU A 715 -34.22 7.48 32.84
C LEU A 715 -35.06 8.72 33.21
N PRO A 716 -35.93 8.62 34.23
CA PRO A 716 -35.83 9.54 35.37
C PRO A 716 -36.05 8.83 36.74
N THR A 717 -36.27 9.61 37.81
CA THR A 717 -36.00 9.26 39.22
C THR A 717 -37.23 9.28 40.16
N THR A 718 -37.03 8.82 41.41
CA THR A 718 -37.85 9.04 42.65
C THR A 718 -39.24 8.34 42.75
N SER A 719 -39.80 7.94 43.92
CA SER A 719 -39.39 8.03 45.35
C SER A 719 -40.12 7.02 46.29
N GLN A 720 -39.65 6.87 47.54
CA GLN A 720 -40.33 6.27 48.74
C GLN A 720 -40.60 4.74 48.71
N ARG A 721 -40.64 3.98 49.83
CA ARG A 721 -40.81 4.27 51.28
C ARG A 721 -40.30 3.07 52.16
N ASN A 722 -39.81 3.33 53.38
CA ASN A 722 -39.75 2.47 54.61
C ASN A 722 -39.17 1.02 54.56
N ALA A 723 -38.57 0.41 55.60
CA ALA A 723 -37.90 0.85 56.84
C ALA A 723 -37.17 -0.39 57.45
N LYS A 724 -35.98 -0.27 58.07
CA LYS A 724 -35.72 -0.35 59.54
C LYS A 724 -34.20 -0.35 59.82
N GLU A 725 -33.84 -0.09 61.10
CA GLU A 725 -32.64 -0.52 61.87
C GLU A 725 -31.31 -0.83 61.12
N GLY A 726 -30.14 -0.29 61.51
CA GLY A 726 -29.77 0.66 62.57
C GLY A 726 -28.23 0.76 62.71
N GLY A 727 -27.70 1.69 63.52
CA GLY A 727 -26.24 1.79 63.82
C GLY A 727 -25.67 3.22 63.84
N GLU A 728 -24.75 3.46 64.78
CA GLU A 728 -24.03 4.74 64.98
C GLU A 728 -22.73 4.78 64.11
N ALA A 729 -21.92 5.85 63.99
CA ALA A 729 -21.73 7.04 64.82
C ALA A 729 -21.17 8.28 64.05
N ARG A 730 -20.54 9.19 64.80
CA ARG A 730 -20.01 10.55 64.48
C ARG A 730 -18.78 10.51 63.51
N ASP A 731 -18.24 11.59 62.93
CA ASP A 731 -18.21 13.00 63.37
C ASP A 731 -18.00 14.07 62.24
N ARG A 732 -17.75 15.33 62.65
CA ARG A 732 -17.59 16.62 61.94
C ARG A 732 -16.22 16.76 61.21
N ARG A 733 -15.84 17.79 60.42
CA ARG A 733 -16.23 19.21 60.14
C ARG A 733 -15.69 19.58 58.71
N ARG A 734 -16.36 20.36 57.84
CA ARG A 734 -16.22 21.83 57.57
C ARG A 734 -14.79 22.42 57.76
N ARG A 735 -14.24 23.37 56.98
CA ARG A 735 -14.66 24.36 55.93
C ARG A 735 -13.35 24.80 55.17
N LYS A 736 -13.19 25.75 54.21
CA LYS A 736 -13.95 26.88 53.57
C LYS A 736 -13.30 27.15 52.16
N VAL A 737 -13.78 28.15 51.39
CA VAL A 737 -13.16 28.72 50.17
C VAL A 737 -13.23 30.27 50.20
N ARG A 738 -12.20 31.00 49.69
CA ARG A 738 -12.28 32.21 48.79
C ARG A 738 -10.92 32.95 48.57
N PRO A 739 -10.73 33.70 47.45
CA PRO A 739 -9.50 34.46 47.10
C PRO A 739 -9.69 36.01 47.02
N ALA A 740 -8.62 36.81 46.75
CA ALA A 740 -8.59 37.95 45.77
C ALA A 740 -7.33 38.88 45.84
N SER A 741 -6.86 39.37 44.67
CA SER A 741 -6.07 40.63 44.41
C SER A 741 -4.65 40.79 45.02
N GLY A 742 -3.73 41.66 44.52
CA GLY A 742 -3.82 42.72 43.47
C GLY A 742 -2.46 43.16 42.84
N ARG A 743 -2.39 44.36 42.21
CA ARG A 743 -1.31 44.83 41.27
C ARG A 743 -0.27 45.81 41.88
N ARG A 744 0.95 45.88 41.29
CA ARG A 744 1.70 47.09 40.77
C ARG A 744 3.16 46.71 40.38
N LEU A 745 3.63 46.95 39.14
CA LEU A 745 4.42 48.10 38.57
C LEU A 745 5.97 47.95 38.65
N MET A 746 6.70 48.73 37.82
CA MET A 746 8.12 48.63 37.36
C MET A 746 8.74 50.05 37.25
N PRO A 747 10.01 50.32 36.78
CA PRO A 747 11.28 49.54 36.58
C PRO A 747 12.50 50.30 37.24
N PRO A 748 13.70 50.56 36.63
CA PRO A 748 14.81 49.72 36.10
C PRO A 748 16.17 49.94 36.85
N ASP A 749 17.32 49.76 36.16
CA ASP A 749 18.71 50.25 36.43
C ASP A 749 19.56 49.48 37.49
N GLU A 750 20.91 49.36 37.43
CA GLU A 750 21.90 49.52 36.34
C GLU A 750 23.22 48.72 36.64
N ALA A 751 24.04 48.48 35.60
CA ALA A 751 25.51 48.32 35.52
C ALA A 751 26.42 47.56 36.56
N SER A 752 27.62 47.19 36.06
CA SER A 752 28.94 47.02 36.75
C SER A 752 29.43 45.64 37.27
N THR A 753 30.19 44.96 36.40
CA THR A 753 31.59 44.45 36.56
C THR A 753 32.14 43.85 37.88
N ALA A 754 32.97 42.79 37.67
CA ALA A 754 34.09 42.32 38.51
C ALA A 754 33.75 41.61 39.85
N SER A 755 34.55 40.67 40.36
CA SER A 755 35.62 39.85 39.73
C SER A 755 35.90 38.58 40.56
N SER A 756 36.33 37.53 39.87
CA SER A 756 36.93 36.27 40.36
C SER A 756 37.48 36.23 41.81
N GLN A 757 37.06 35.21 42.56
CA GLN A 757 37.97 34.44 43.43
C GLN A 757 37.71 32.93 43.27
N SER A 758 38.74 32.14 43.51
CA SER A 758 38.86 30.75 43.04
C SER A 758 38.72 29.72 44.15
N ILE A 759 38.02 28.62 43.86
CA ILE A 759 38.22 27.34 44.56
C ILE A 759 38.56 26.29 43.50
N THR A 760 39.74 25.70 43.61
CA THR A 760 40.28 24.72 42.67
C THR A 760 40.01 23.31 43.18
N PHE A 761 39.39 22.43 42.39
CA PHE A 761 39.59 20.99 42.55
C PHE A 761 39.59 20.25 41.21
N GLN A 762 40.34 19.15 41.20
CA GLN A 762 40.95 18.43 40.10
C GLN A 762 40.08 18.08 38.87
N SER A 763 40.77 18.03 37.74
CA SER A 763 40.33 17.61 36.41
C SER A 763 39.85 16.16 36.32
N GLN A 764 38.88 15.92 35.44
CA GLN A 764 38.98 14.81 34.48
C GLN A 764 38.28 15.19 33.17
N SER A 765 39.04 15.17 32.08
CA SER A 765 38.51 15.11 30.71
C SER A 765 38.22 13.65 30.37
N ASP A 766 37.15 13.36 29.63
CA ASP A 766 37.23 12.33 28.59
C ASP A 766 36.07 12.30 27.57
N PHE A 767 36.43 11.83 26.37
CA PHE A 767 35.63 11.33 25.25
C PHE A 767 34.21 11.88 24.98
N THR A 768 34.16 12.80 24.01
CA THR A 768 33.23 12.63 22.88
C THR A 768 33.65 11.41 22.06
N GLN A 769 32.75 10.44 21.86
CA GLN A 769 33.01 9.30 20.95
C GLN A 769 31.83 9.14 19.98
N GLU A 770 32.14 9.09 18.68
CA GLU A 770 31.16 8.66 17.68
C GLU A 770 30.89 7.16 17.89
N VAL A 771 29.62 6.75 17.89
CA VAL A 771 29.27 5.34 18.02
C VAL A 771 29.46 4.65 16.68
N GLU A 772 30.70 4.25 16.41
CA GLU A 772 30.94 3.11 15.51
C GLU A 772 30.22 1.87 16.05
N ILE A 773 29.72 1.03 15.16
CA ILE A 773 29.00 -0.18 15.55
C ILE A 773 30.05 -1.22 15.93
N ASP A 774 30.27 -1.37 17.24
CA ASP A 774 31.29 -2.27 17.79
C ASP A 774 31.16 -3.69 17.25
N GLU A 775 32.22 -4.16 16.58
CA GLU A 775 32.30 -5.49 15.98
C GLU A 775 32.32 -6.59 17.07
N SER A 776 32.60 -6.24 18.33
CA SER A 776 32.45 -7.17 19.48
C SER A 776 31.00 -7.63 19.68
N LEU A 777 30.00 -6.76 19.49
CA LEU A 777 28.58 -7.12 19.60
C LEU A 777 28.15 -8.06 18.47
N ARG A 778 28.78 -7.94 17.31
CA ARG A 778 28.57 -8.84 16.17
C ARG A 778 29.18 -10.23 16.47
N ILE A 779 30.39 -10.27 17.04
CA ILE A 779 31.05 -11.51 17.47
C ILE A 779 30.27 -12.17 18.63
N GLN A 780 29.66 -11.42 19.54
CA GLN A 780 28.76 -11.97 20.58
C GLN A 780 27.45 -12.55 20.00
N LEU A 781 26.90 -11.94 18.94
CA LEU A 781 25.76 -12.51 18.22
C LEU A 781 26.15 -13.79 17.45
N GLU A 782 27.35 -13.82 16.86
CA GLU A 782 27.88 -14.99 16.16
C GLU A 782 28.27 -16.13 17.13
N SER A 783 28.73 -15.83 18.35
CA SER A 783 28.99 -16.86 19.38
C SER A 783 27.70 -17.44 19.98
N MET A 784 26.65 -16.63 20.13
CA MET A 784 25.29 -17.13 20.47
C MET A 784 24.67 -17.98 19.34
N MET A 785 25.11 -17.83 18.09
CA MET A 785 24.63 -18.66 16.97
C MET A 785 25.26 -20.05 16.93
N LEU A 786 26.43 -20.25 17.56
CA LEU A 786 27.17 -21.52 17.52
C LEU A 786 26.86 -22.47 18.70
N SER A 787 26.13 -22.02 19.72
CA SER A 787 25.91 -22.77 20.97
C SER A 787 24.58 -23.55 21.03
N GLN A 788 23.98 -23.91 19.88
CA GLN A 788 22.76 -24.75 19.83
C GLN A 788 22.91 -26.06 19.04
N ASP A 789 23.93 -26.19 18.17
CA ASP A 789 24.14 -27.35 17.29
C ASP A 789 25.28 -28.29 17.77
N THR A 790 25.35 -28.60 19.06
CA THR A 790 26.26 -29.66 19.59
C THR A 790 25.59 -30.50 20.68
N ASN A 791 24.80 -31.50 20.28
CA ASN A 791 24.44 -32.68 21.09
C ASN A 791 23.68 -33.73 20.25
N TYR A 792 24.39 -34.55 19.46
CA TYR A 792 24.05 -35.95 19.13
C TYR A 792 25.02 -36.54 18.09
N GLU A 793 26.11 -37.16 18.54
CA GLU A 793 26.99 -38.14 17.87
C GLU A 793 28.04 -38.55 18.94
N HIS A 794 28.62 -39.75 19.02
CA HIS A 794 28.30 -41.05 18.41
C HIS A 794 28.82 -42.13 19.41
N SER A 795 28.22 -43.32 19.47
CA SER A 795 28.77 -44.42 20.27
C SER A 795 28.56 -45.80 19.62
N GLU A 796 29.49 -46.18 18.74
CA GLU A 796 29.62 -47.56 18.24
C GLU A 796 30.85 -48.24 18.82
N ALA A 797 30.66 -49.43 19.41
CA ALA A 797 31.56 -50.59 19.27
C ALA A 797 31.05 -51.76 20.14
N THR A 798 30.56 -52.85 19.53
CA THR A 798 31.14 -54.20 19.65
C THR A 798 30.36 -55.32 18.93
N LEU A 799 31.10 -56.10 18.14
CA LEU A 799 31.02 -57.57 17.97
C LEU A 799 29.71 -58.26 17.50
N SER A 800 29.73 -58.63 16.20
CA SER A 800 29.90 -60.03 15.73
C SER A 800 28.74 -60.85 15.11
N SER A 801 29.14 -61.76 14.21
CA SER A 801 28.46 -62.98 13.70
C SER A 801 27.17 -62.89 12.84
N SER A 802 27.39 -62.73 11.54
CA SER A 802 26.86 -63.56 10.42
C SER A 802 25.86 -64.72 10.68
N ARG A 803 24.75 -64.73 9.91
CA ARG A 803 24.11 -65.86 9.18
C ARG A 803 23.12 -65.24 8.16
N ILE A 804 23.23 -65.50 6.86
CA ILE A 804 22.73 -66.67 6.10
C ILE A 804 21.18 -66.71 6.07
N ASP A 805 20.64 -66.55 4.85
CA ASP A 805 19.44 -67.11 4.19
C ASP A 805 18.22 -67.50 5.06
N ASP A 806 16.97 -67.29 4.66
CA ASP A 806 16.38 -67.71 3.37
C ASP A 806 14.96 -67.11 3.19
N GLY A 807 14.25 -67.42 2.10
CA GLY A 807 12.77 -67.51 2.13
C GLY A 807 11.95 -66.43 1.40
N SER A 808 11.31 -66.87 0.31
CA SER A 808 10.20 -66.23 -0.43
C SER A 808 8.90 -66.10 0.43
N SER A 809 7.81 -65.41 0.06
CA SER A 809 7.12 -65.37 -1.25
C SER A 809 5.95 -64.33 -1.32
N SER A 810 5.19 -64.35 -2.42
CA SER A 810 3.91 -63.66 -2.71
C SER A 810 2.78 -63.88 -1.66
N GLY A 811 1.69 -63.10 -1.60
CA GLY A 811 1.24 -61.94 -2.39
C GLY A 811 -0.31 -61.80 -2.44
N PHE A 812 -0.81 -60.70 -3.03
CA PHE A 812 -2.22 -60.38 -3.36
C PHE A 812 -3.27 -60.05 -2.25
N TYR A 813 -4.20 -59.16 -2.64
CA TYR A 813 -5.42 -58.64 -1.99
C TYR A 813 -6.67 -59.51 -2.34
N PRO A 814 -7.95 -59.16 -1.98
CA PRO A 814 -8.52 -58.15 -1.07
C PRO A 814 -9.60 -58.67 -0.07
N ALA A 815 -10.06 -57.84 0.88
CA ALA A 815 -11.42 -57.95 1.46
C ALA A 815 -11.98 -56.64 2.06
N SER A 816 -13.29 -56.49 1.97
CA SER A 816 -14.15 -55.33 2.19
C SER A 816 -14.49 -54.90 3.65
N GLN A 817 -14.73 -53.59 3.81
CA GLN A 817 -15.83 -52.97 4.60
C GLN A 817 -16.10 -53.41 6.07
N HIS A 818 -15.72 -52.56 7.04
CA HIS A 818 -16.65 -52.15 8.11
C HIS A 818 -16.26 -50.84 8.81
N LEU A 819 -17.15 -50.34 9.70
CA LEU A 819 -16.92 -49.22 10.65
C LEU A 819 -16.79 -47.79 10.07
N MET A 820 -17.70 -47.41 9.17
CA MET A 820 -18.24 -46.03 9.17
C MET A 820 -19.57 -45.99 9.93
N SER A 821 -19.52 -45.94 11.27
CA SER A 821 -20.68 -45.69 12.13
C SER A 821 -20.24 -45.20 13.51
N LYS A 822 -20.88 -44.12 14.01
CA LYS A 822 -20.62 -43.34 15.26
C LYS A 822 -19.62 -42.18 15.18
N MET A 823 -20.04 -41.05 14.59
CA MET A 823 -19.81 -39.71 15.17
C MET A 823 -20.77 -38.67 14.54
N LYS A 824 -21.98 -38.60 15.08
CA LYS A 824 -22.95 -37.50 14.90
C LYS A 824 -23.75 -37.36 16.19
N PHE A 825 -23.41 -36.41 17.05
CA PHE A 825 -24.31 -35.67 17.94
C PHE A 825 -23.52 -34.60 18.70
N CYS A 826 -24.16 -33.46 18.99
CA CYS A 826 -23.56 -32.20 19.46
C CYS A 826 -22.53 -31.58 18.47
N VAL A 827 -22.35 -30.26 18.41
CA VAL A 827 -22.96 -29.18 19.21
C VAL A 827 -23.99 -28.38 18.40
N ARG A 828 -25.04 -27.90 19.08
CA ARG A 828 -25.96 -26.87 18.59
C ARG A 828 -26.15 -25.85 19.71
N ASN A 829 -25.59 -24.66 19.52
CA ASN A 829 -26.01 -23.33 20.03
C ASN A 829 -24.96 -22.32 19.56
#